data_AF-A0A6I3LNR7-F1
#
_entry.id   AF-A0A6I3LNR7-F1
#
_cell.length_a   1.000
_cell.length_b   1.000
_cell.length_c   1.000
_cell.angle_alpha   90.00
_cell.angle_beta   90.00
_cell.angle_gamma   90.00
#
_symmetry.space_group_name_H-M   'P 1'
#
loop_
_entity.id
_entity.type
_entity.pdbx_description
1 polymer ?
#
loop_
_entity_poly.entity_id
_entity_poly.type
_entity_poly.pdbx_seq_one_letter_code
_entity_poly.pdbx_strand_id
1 'polypeptide(L)'
;MENDAIYKKILALAKKLVQNASVYNRADLAFELREFGIKGDSIQVSALVWQAYRRYNNKEEIKKAFVCNDESKYLVEQYNLYMQLTQGNESEVITGLEQLFNRAMDQFNVVSDLLCEKTPSNSATLDKLDFMTFIGNKGVKNLQEQAAAIFHQYTNVVNGYEELKDLIQESVDQFVMLRDDIASMYRQYSLGLMDVFGDSIKQVAPDLFDFDKIQYLNTTEMFKAVEMEYYKLATSCGVLMEEIGGSFKGTLQKVGNSLGRSKGNKALIVLAVIDMVGHYVDAANKTTILEGELEKFKSKVIYDVALVNGDMKRLMIIHSVLNELLVPKAHIFYRYARQVMQDQYRELINSIYHTAVLQKLKKERDGLLEEYNQLSRQISDTQKQITYYNQTITTNNAFIVDGKDEYEQAKALKPTKPFLLFLGIGKDTYNREVYHWQERCLPVIDGYNKVQVSLKLDKQECDYLLGELKSNTERYSELHALLKNSNRKIAQEISVSDKVKLSIAQHLEDYLKCLQVGKDILQSKFDRKYLESFQLQKQEKFALNDKVKERLTKFTSDLKSELLIDEAIAVADMNAFNQAFVKKQKAEETYLKEDITAMMDAQNKLVVGAVDLIQVWTQLQVDKKIGERERALYEEQVQRMQSDFKQQMNNIGDKASVLREIMRQINTAEGQDEVKMGLLMLADVGNIHISAQDIEDLLNGSKTLEI
;
A
#
# COMPACT_ATOMS: atom_id res chain seq x y z
N MET A 1 -24.83 32.67 11.55
CA MET A 1 -23.98 33.25 12.60
C MET A 1 -23.22 32.21 13.42
N GLU A 2 -23.65 30.94 13.50
CA GLU A 2 -23.04 29.95 14.42
C GLU A 2 -21.57 29.57 14.16
N ASN A 3 -21.08 29.56 12.91
CA ASN A 3 -19.72 29.07 12.62
C ASN A 3 -18.68 30.15 12.28
N ASP A 4 -19.02 31.44 12.35
CA ASP A 4 -18.14 32.51 11.85
C ASP A 4 -16.82 32.63 12.66
N ALA A 5 -16.83 32.24 13.94
CA ALA A 5 -15.62 32.14 14.77
C ALA A 5 -14.72 30.97 14.37
N ILE A 6 -15.31 29.81 14.09
CA ILE A 6 -14.60 28.61 13.61
C ILE A 6 -13.91 28.92 12.28
N TYR A 7 -14.62 29.53 11.32
CA TYR A 7 -14.04 29.88 10.02
C TYR A 7 -12.85 30.84 10.14
N LYS A 8 -12.92 31.81 11.06
CA LYS A 8 -11.80 32.72 11.34
C LYS A 8 -10.59 31.96 11.91
N LYS A 9 -10.80 31.02 12.84
CA LYS A 9 -9.73 30.16 13.38
C LYS A 9 -9.10 29.33 12.26
N ILE A 10 -9.91 28.68 11.42
CA ILE A 10 -9.44 27.89 10.27
C ILE A 10 -8.57 28.75 9.34
N LEU A 11 -9.02 29.95 8.95
CA LEU A 11 -8.24 30.85 8.10
C LEU A 11 -6.92 31.29 8.76
N ALA A 12 -6.93 31.56 10.07
CA ALA A 12 -5.73 31.97 10.80
C ALA A 12 -4.70 30.85 10.88
N LEU A 13 -5.14 29.62 11.20
CA LEU A 13 -4.31 28.43 11.17
C LEU A 13 -3.75 28.18 9.77
N ALA A 14 -4.60 28.25 8.74
CA ALA A 14 -4.21 28.02 7.36
C ALA A 14 -3.08 28.95 6.91
N LYS A 15 -3.18 30.25 7.22
CA LYS A 15 -2.13 31.21 6.92
C LYS A 15 -0.81 30.87 7.62
N LYS A 16 -0.86 30.49 8.89
CA LYS A 16 0.33 30.13 9.68
C LYS A 16 0.99 28.86 9.14
N LEU A 17 0.19 27.86 8.80
CA LEU A 17 0.66 26.57 8.29
C LEU A 17 1.36 26.73 6.94
N VAL A 18 0.73 27.44 6.01
CA VAL A 18 1.31 27.72 4.69
C VAL A 18 2.57 28.58 4.78
N GLN A 19 2.61 29.58 5.66
CA GLN A 19 3.82 30.38 5.90
C GLN A 19 5.00 29.53 6.41
N ASN A 20 4.72 28.48 7.17
CA ASN A 20 5.72 27.58 7.73
C ASN A 20 6.00 26.35 6.85
N ALA A 21 5.41 26.26 5.65
CA ALA A 21 5.47 25.07 4.79
C ALA A 21 5.09 23.78 5.54
N SER A 22 4.02 23.84 6.33
CA SER A 22 3.50 22.76 7.15
C SER A 22 2.00 22.56 6.90
N VAL A 23 1.48 21.40 7.28
CA VAL A 23 0.05 21.07 7.19
C VAL A 23 -0.44 20.54 8.53
N TYR A 24 -1.76 20.56 8.73
CA TYR A 24 -2.43 19.80 9.77
C TYR A 24 -3.27 18.70 9.15
N ASN A 25 -3.21 17.52 9.75
CA ASN A 25 -4.16 16.47 9.42
C ASN A 25 -5.54 16.77 10.04
N ARG A 26 -6.54 15.94 9.73
CA ARG A 26 -7.93 16.17 10.15
C ARG A 26 -8.05 16.15 11.68
N ALA A 27 -7.35 15.24 12.35
CA ALA A 27 -7.33 15.14 13.80
C ALA A 27 -6.62 16.32 14.50
N ASP A 28 -5.50 16.80 13.94
CA ASP A 28 -4.80 18.00 14.43
C ASP A 28 -5.72 19.21 14.39
N LEU A 29 -6.44 19.38 13.28
CA LEU A 29 -7.42 20.45 13.18
C LEU A 29 -8.58 20.25 14.15
N ALA A 30 -9.08 19.02 14.31
CA ALA A 30 -10.14 18.72 15.28
C ALA A 30 -9.72 19.13 16.71
N PHE A 31 -8.47 18.85 17.09
CA PHE A 31 -7.88 19.24 18.36
C PHE A 31 -7.88 20.76 18.54
N GLU A 32 -7.44 21.52 17.53
CA GLU A 32 -7.46 22.98 17.56
C GLU A 32 -8.87 23.59 17.60
N LEU A 33 -9.87 22.84 17.14
CA LEU A 33 -11.28 23.27 17.13
C LEU A 33 -12.07 22.83 18.39
N ARG A 34 -11.43 22.16 19.36
CA ARG A 34 -12.08 21.73 20.62
C ARG A 34 -12.71 22.88 21.40
N GLU A 35 -12.09 24.06 21.37
CA GLU A 35 -12.61 25.27 22.01
C GLU A 35 -13.98 25.71 21.46
N PHE A 36 -14.35 25.23 20.26
CA PHE A 36 -15.64 25.49 19.62
C PHE A 36 -16.62 24.31 19.69
N GLY A 37 -16.34 23.30 20.52
CA GLY A 37 -17.23 22.15 20.74
C GLY A 37 -17.02 20.97 19.78
N ILE A 38 -15.97 20.99 18.95
CA ILE A 38 -15.57 19.84 18.12
C ILE A 38 -14.82 18.85 19.00
N LYS A 39 -15.39 17.67 19.26
CA LYS A 39 -14.84 16.74 20.27
C LYS A 39 -13.60 15.99 19.81
N GLY A 40 -13.56 15.63 18.53
CA GLY A 40 -12.49 14.84 17.93
C GLY A 40 -12.66 14.74 16.42
N ASP A 41 -11.90 13.85 15.84
CA ASP A 41 -11.89 13.60 14.41
C ASP A 41 -13.29 13.18 13.91
N SER A 42 -13.71 13.76 12.79
CA SER A 42 -15.00 13.49 12.17
C SER A 42 -15.13 14.15 10.79
N ILE A 43 -16.06 13.64 9.99
CA ILE A 43 -16.51 14.28 8.75
C ILE A 43 -16.95 15.75 8.92
N GLN A 44 -17.39 16.16 10.13
CA GLN A 44 -17.76 17.54 10.43
C GLN A 44 -16.57 18.49 10.28
N VAL A 45 -15.34 18.03 10.60
CA VAL A 45 -14.13 18.83 10.46
C VAL A 45 -13.89 19.18 8.99
N SER A 46 -13.97 18.18 8.10
CA SER A 46 -13.88 18.38 6.65
C SER A 46 -14.94 19.35 6.13
N ALA A 47 -16.18 19.24 6.64
CA ALA A 47 -17.27 20.14 6.30
C ALA A 47 -16.97 21.60 6.67
N LEU A 48 -16.44 21.83 7.88
CA LEU A 48 -16.09 23.17 8.37
C LEU A 48 -14.96 23.79 7.54
N VAL A 49 -13.97 23.01 7.13
CA VAL A 49 -12.87 23.47 6.26
C VAL A 49 -13.40 23.89 4.90
N TRP A 50 -14.24 23.07 4.27
CA TRP A 50 -14.85 23.42 2.98
C TRP A 50 -15.73 24.67 3.09
N GLN A 51 -16.55 24.77 4.14
CA GLN A 51 -17.40 25.93 4.38
C GLN A 51 -16.57 27.21 4.58
N ALA A 52 -15.47 27.13 5.33
CA ALA A 52 -14.52 28.24 5.49
C ALA A 52 -13.86 28.62 4.16
N TYR A 53 -13.42 27.64 3.37
CA TYR A 53 -12.84 27.85 2.04
C TYR A 53 -13.79 28.64 1.13
N ARG A 54 -15.07 28.24 1.06
CA ARG A 54 -16.09 28.95 0.29
C ARG A 54 -16.40 30.33 0.86
N ARG A 55 -16.54 30.44 2.18
CA ARG A 55 -16.82 31.71 2.90
C ARG A 55 -15.78 32.79 2.62
N TYR A 56 -14.54 32.38 2.38
CA TYR A 56 -13.42 33.28 2.08
C TYR A 56 -13.04 33.35 0.60
N ASN A 57 -13.97 33.04 -0.31
CA ASN A 57 -13.77 33.12 -1.76
C ASN A 57 -12.63 32.24 -2.28
N ASN A 58 -12.64 30.96 -1.88
CA ASN A 58 -11.74 29.94 -2.41
C ASN A 58 -10.25 30.24 -2.16
N LYS A 59 -9.92 30.71 -0.95
CA LYS A 59 -8.54 31.02 -0.58
C LYS A 59 -7.62 29.80 -0.65
N GLU A 60 -6.56 29.93 -1.43
CA GLU A 60 -5.52 28.91 -1.61
C GLU A 60 -4.87 28.49 -0.29
N GLU A 61 -4.77 29.40 0.70
CA GLU A 61 -4.20 29.04 2.00
C GLU A 61 -5.03 27.97 2.70
N ILE A 62 -6.37 28.06 2.66
CA ILE A 62 -7.25 27.07 3.26
C ILE A 62 -7.20 25.76 2.45
N LYS A 63 -7.11 25.86 1.13
CA LYS A 63 -7.00 24.69 0.25
C LYS A 63 -5.76 23.84 0.59
N LYS A 64 -4.62 24.48 0.92
CA LYS A 64 -3.33 23.81 1.08
C LYS A 64 -2.92 23.51 2.52
N ALA A 65 -3.69 23.94 3.52
CA ALA A 65 -3.27 23.84 4.91
C ALA A 65 -3.71 22.56 5.62
N PHE A 66 -4.79 21.92 5.15
CA PHE A 66 -5.43 20.82 5.87
C PHE A 66 -5.55 19.59 4.99
N VAL A 67 -5.07 18.47 5.50
CA VAL A 67 -5.05 17.18 4.82
C VAL A 67 -5.85 16.13 5.60
N CYS A 68 -6.21 15.03 4.94
CA CYS A 68 -6.76 13.85 5.62
C CYS A 68 -5.72 13.20 6.55
N ASN A 69 -6.15 12.28 7.42
CA ASN A 69 -5.27 11.70 8.45
C ASN A 69 -4.08 10.93 7.88
N ASP A 70 -4.25 10.29 6.73
CA ASP A 70 -3.17 9.63 5.97
C ASP A 70 -2.35 10.59 5.08
N GLU A 71 -2.63 11.90 5.16
CA GLU A 71 -1.98 12.98 4.40
C GLU A 71 -2.08 12.86 2.87
N SER A 72 -2.87 11.93 2.34
CA SER A 72 -2.97 11.67 0.89
C SER A 72 -3.63 12.79 0.10
N LYS A 73 -4.45 13.64 0.76
CA LYS A 73 -5.27 14.68 0.11
C LYS A 73 -5.57 15.87 1.00
N TYR A 74 -5.85 16.99 0.36
CA TYR A 74 -6.44 18.14 1.01
C TYR A 74 -7.92 17.93 1.35
N LEU A 75 -8.33 18.37 2.55
CA LEU A 75 -9.72 18.22 3.02
C LEU A 75 -10.74 18.95 2.12
N VAL A 76 -10.34 20.08 1.52
CA VAL A 76 -11.19 20.81 0.57
C VAL A 76 -11.51 19.97 -0.66
N GLU A 77 -10.52 19.23 -1.17
CA GLU A 77 -10.66 18.39 -2.36
C GLU A 77 -11.49 17.15 -2.04
N GLN A 78 -11.18 16.46 -0.93
CA GLN A 78 -11.95 15.31 -0.45
C GLN A 78 -13.43 15.65 -0.23
N TYR A 79 -13.72 16.77 0.43
CA TYR A 79 -15.09 17.17 0.75
C TYR A 79 -15.84 17.77 -0.45
N ASN A 80 -15.14 18.20 -1.51
CA ASN A 80 -15.80 18.71 -2.71
C ASN A 80 -16.71 17.66 -3.34
N LEU A 81 -16.28 16.39 -3.42
CA LEU A 81 -17.09 15.30 -3.96
C LEU A 81 -18.42 15.15 -3.21
N TYR A 82 -18.37 15.16 -1.87
CA TYR A 82 -19.56 15.14 -1.02
C TYR A 82 -20.51 16.30 -1.34
N MET A 83 -19.95 17.49 -1.54
CA MET A 83 -20.74 18.67 -1.90
C MET A 83 -21.35 18.57 -3.31
N GLN A 84 -20.64 18.01 -4.29
CA GLN A 84 -21.19 17.81 -5.63
C GLN A 84 -22.33 16.79 -5.62
N LEU A 85 -22.20 15.70 -4.86
CA LEU A 85 -23.27 14.70 -4.66
C LEU A 85 -24.53 15.34 -4.03
N THR A 86 -24.35 16.03 -2.90
CA THR A 86 -25.47 16.68 -2.20
C THR A 86 -26.14 17.81 -3.00
N GLN A 87 -25.42 18.44 -3.93
CA GLN A 87 -25.96 19.45 -4.84
C GLN A 87 -26.59 18.85 -6.12
N GLY A 88 -26.49 17.53 -6.31
CA GLY A 88 -26.97 16.85 -7.52
C GLY A 88 -26.13 17.16 -8.78
N ASN A 89 -24.89 17.62 -8.60
CA ASN A 89 -23.94 17.92 -9.67
C ASN A 89 -23.21 16.65 -10.15
N GLU A 90 -23.99 15.71 -10.65
CA GLU A 90 -23.57 14.40 -11.12
C GLU A 90 -22.40 14.46 -12.12
N SER A 91 -22.43 15.39 -13.08
CA SER A 91 -21.37 15.52 -14.09
C SER A 91 -19.99 15.78 -13.48
N GLU A 92 -19.92 16.58 -12.41
CA GLU A 92 -18.66 16.89 -11.71
C GLU A 92 -18.17 15.68 -10.91
N VAL A 93 -19.08 14.93 -10.29
CA VAL A 93 -18.79 13.69 -9.57
C VAL A 93 -18.18 12.65 -10.51
N ILE A 94 -18.82 12.42 -11.66
CA ILE A 94 -18.33 11.47 -12.67
C ILE A 94 -17.00 11.91 -13.27
N THR A 95 -16.85 13.20 -13.59
CA THR A 95 -15.58 13.74 -14.12
C THR A 95 -14.43 13.55 -13.12
N GLY A 96 -14.67 13.77 -11.82
CA GLY A 96 -13.67 13.54 -10.78
C GLY A 96 -13.26 12.06 -10.67
N LEU A 97 -14.23 11.15 -10.73
CA LEU A 97 -14.00 9.70 -10.76
C LEU A 97 -13.21 9.26 -12.00
N GLU A 98 -13.57 9.75 -13.19
CA GLU A 98 -12.85 9.44 -14.44
C GLU A 98 -11.39 9.90 -14.38
N GLN A 99 -11.12 11.10 -13.87
CA GLN A 99 -9.75 11.59 -13.67
C GLN A 99 -8.95 10.70 -12.72
N LEU A 100 -9.59 10.20 -11.66
CA LEU A 100 -8.96 9.28 -10.73
C LEU A 100 -8.68 7.92 -11.39
N PHE A 101 -9.64 7.37 -12.13
CA PHE A 101 -9.46 6.11 -12.85
C PHE A 101 -8.36 6.21 -13.89
N ASN A 102 -8.24 7.33 -14.61
CA ASN A 102 -7.15 7.55 -15.56
C ASN A 102 -5.79 7.59 -14.87
N ARG A 103 -5.67 8.29 -13.74
CA ARG A 103 -4.43 8.29 -12.94
C ARG A 103 -4.02 6.90 -12.46
N ALA A 104 -4.98 6.10 -11.99
CA ALA A 104 -4.70 4.71 -11.58
C ALA A 104 -4.21 3.86 -12.76
N MET A 105 -4.81 4.03 -13.94
CA MET A 105 -4.37 3.34 -15.17
C MET A 105 -2.98 3.79 -15.61
N ASP A 106 -2.70 5.10 -15.60
CA ASP A 106 -1.40 5.65 -15.92
C ASP A 106 -0.33 5.10 -14.97
N GLN A 107 -0.63 5.03 -13.66
CA GLN A 107 0.28 4.49 -12.68
C GLN A 107 0.52 2.98 -12.84
N PHE A 108 -0.53 2.22 -13.15
CA PHE A 108 -0.39 0.81 -13.49
C PHE A 108 0.53 0.59 -14.71
N ASN A 109 0.41 1.44 -15.73
CA ASN A 109 1.31 1.39 -16.89
C ASN A 109 2.75 1.71 -16.50
N VAL A 110 2.98 2.72 -15.65
CA VAL A 110 4.31 3.04 -15.11
C VAL A 110 4.94 1.84 -14.40
N VAL A 111 4.20 1.18 -13.49
CA VAL A 111 4.71 0.00 -12.78
C VAL A 111 4.93 -1.17 -13.73
N SER A 112 4.03 -1.39 -14.69
CA SER A 112 4.17 -2.44 -15.71
C SER A 112 5.41 -2.24 -16.58
N ASP A 113 5.70 -1.00 -16.98
CA ASP A 113 6.89 -0.65 -17.75
C ASP A 113 8.17 -0.87 -16.92
N LEU A 114 8.17 -0.54 -15.62
CA LEU A 114 9.28 -0.85 -14.71
C LEU A 114 9.53 -2.35 -14.57
N LEU A 115 8.48 -3.16 -14.62
CA LEU A 115 8.54 -4.62 -14.61
C LEU A 115 8.96 -5.21 -15.97
N CYS A 116 9.15 -4.37 -16.99
CA CYS A 116 9.41 -4.75 -18.38
C CYS A 116 8.29 -5.63 -18.97
N GLU A 117 7.07 -5.55 -18.43
CA GLU A 117 5.91 -6.15 -19.07
C GLU A 117 5.54 -5.24 -20.25
N LYS A 118 5.67 -5.72 -21.49
CA LYS A 118 5.15 -4.96 -22.64
C LYS A 118 3.66 -4.74 -22.40
N THR A 119 3.27 -3.47 -22.28
CA THR A 119 1.90 -3.01 -22.03
C THR A 119 0.93 -3.70 -22.99
N PRO A 120 -0.27 -4.11 -22.53
CA PRO A 120 -1.28 -4.74 -23.38
C PRO A 120 -1.96 -3.70 -24.27
N SER A 121 -1.21 -3.15 -25.23
CA SER A 121 -1.80 -2.42 -26.35
C SER A 121 -2.19 -3.43 -27.42
N ASN A 122 -3.48 -3.81 -27.45
CA ASN A 122 -4.21 -4.45 -28.55
C ASN A 122 -3.36 -5.17 -29.63
N SER A 123 -2.56 -6.17 -29.25
CA SER A 123 -2.02 -7.17 -30.16
C SER A 123 -1.34 -8.27 -29.36
N ALA A 124 -1.51 -9.50 -29.84
CA ALA A 124 -1.07 -10.71 -29.16
C ALA A 124 0.46 -10.83 -29.16
N THR A 125 1.10 -10.50 -28.04
CA THR A 125 2.32 -11.16 -27.50
C THR A 125 2.64 -10.56 -26.13
N LEU A 126 2.38 -11.32 -25.07
CA LEU A 126 2.72 -10.98 -23.67
C LEU A 126 3.89 -11.87 -23.25
N ASP A 127 5.05 -11.26 -22.99
CA ASP A 127 6.28 -11.96 -22.61
C ASP A 127 6.73 -11.59 -21.19
N LYS A 128 7.51 -12.52 -20.62
CA LYS A 128 8.10 -12.71 -19.28
C LYS A 128 8.43 -11.47 -18.43
N LEU A 129 8.36 -11.65 -17.11
CA LEU A 129 8.95 -10.76 -16.09
C LEU A 129 10.49 -10.76 -16.25
N ASP A 130 11.07 -9.66 -16.76
CA ASP A 130 12.51 -9.59 -17.05
C ASP A 130 13.24 -8.41 -16.38
N PHE A 131 12.83 -8.12 -15.14
CA PHE A 131 13.41 -7.09 -14.25
C PHE A 131 14.95 -7.16 -14.15
N MET A 132 15.53 -8.36 -14.20
CA MET A 132 16.97 -8.57 -14.00
C MET A 132 17.81 -8.40 -15.28
N THR A 133 17.22 -8.57 -16.46
CA THR A 133 17.93 -8.34 -17.73
C THR A 133 18.07 -6.86 -18.05
N PHE A 134 17.13 -6.03 -17.57
CA PHE A 134 17.18 -4.57 -17.63
C PHE A 134 18.41 -3.98 -16.89
N ILE A 135 18.89 -4.64 -15.83
CA ILE A 135 20.02 -4.19 -15.00
C ILE A 135 21.38 -4.61 -15.61
N GLY A 136 21.38 -5.50 -16.62
CA GLY A 136 22.54 -5.79 -17.48
C GLY A 136 23.54 -6.81 -16.93
N ASN A 137 23.74 -7.89 -17.69
CA ASN A 137 24.82 -8.88 -17.46
C ASN A 137 26.19 -8.45 -18.03
N LYS A 138 26.36 -7.17 -18.38
CA LYS A 138 27.60 -6.68 -19.01
C LYS A 138 28.63 -6.26 -17.95
N GLY A 139 29.34 -7.24 -17.40
CA GLY A 139 30.70 -7.09 -16.89
C GLY A 139 30.98 -5.88 -15.99
N VAL A 140 30.16 -5.64 -14.97
CA VAL A 140 30.39 -4.56 -14.00
C VAL A 140 31.48 -5.02 -13.03
N LYS A 141 32.63 -4.36 -13.05
CA LYS A 141 33.75 -4.61 -12.14
C LYS A 141 33.45 -4.26 -10.66
N ASN A 142 32.20 -3.93 -10.30
CA ASN A 142 31.83 -3.50 -8.95
C ASN A 142 30.45 -4.04 -8.53
N LEU A 143 30.43 -5.07 -7.67
CA LEU A 143 29.22 -5.69 -7.11
C LEU A 143 28.32 -4.69 -6.37
N GLN A 144 28.92 -3.64 -5.78
CA GLN A 144 28.21 -2.57 -5.09
C GLN A 144 27.31 -1.76 -6.04
N GLU A 145 27.79 -1.45 -7.25
CA GLU A 145 27.02 -0.71 -8.25
C GLU A 145 25.82 -1.54 -8.74
N GLN A 146 25.99 -2.85 -8.90
CA GLN A 146 24.89 -3.75 -9.26
C GLN A 146 23.84 -3.85 -8.15
N ALA A 147 24.25 -3.98 -6.89
CA ALA A 147 23.34 -3.99 -5.75
C ALA A 147 22.54 -2.68 -5.63
N ALA A 148 23.22 -1.54 -5.78
CA ALA A 148 22.59 -0.22 -5.75
C ALA A 148 21.57 -0.03 -6.89
N ALA A 149 21.89 -0.52 -8.10
CA ALA A 149 20.96 -0.47 -9.23
C ALA A 149 19.71 -1.33 -9.00
N ILE A 150 19.86 -2.56 -8.46
CA ILE A 150 18.73 -3.43 -8.10
C ILE A 150 17.88 -2.79 -7.01
N PHE A 151 18.51 -2.25 -5.96
CA PHE A 151 17.79 -1.61 -4.86
C PHE A 151 17.00 -0.39 -5.33
N HIS A 152 17.61 0.48 -6.14
CA HIS A 152 16.93 1.64 -6.72
C HIS A 152 15.71 1.25 -7.56
N GLN A 153 15.82 0.23 -8.41
CA GLN A 153 14.69 -0.22 -9.22
C GLN A 153 13.59 -0.87 -8.37
N TYR A 154 13.97 -1.64 -7.36
CA TYR A 154 13.03 -2.18 -6.37
C TYR A 154 12.23 -1.07 -5.68
N THR A 155 12.90 -0.01 -5.21
CA THR A 155 12.26 1.16 -4.61
C THR A 155 11.22 1.79 -5.53
N ASN A 156 11.54 1.93 -6.83
CA ASN A 156 10.59 2.48 -7.80
C ASN A 156 9.36 1.59 -8.00
N VAL A 157 9.52 0.27 -8.04
CA VAL A 157 8.41 -0.69 -8.17
C VAL A 157 7.50 -0.65 -6.93
N VAL A 158 8.09 -0.64 -5.73
CA VAL A 158 7.34 -0.57 -4.46
C VAL A 158 6.60 0.75 -4.32
N ASN A 159 7.26 1.88 -4.58
CA ASN A 159 6.62 3.20 -4.54
C ASN A 159 5.50 3.30 -5.58
N GLY A 160 5.73 2.75 -6.77
CA GLY A 160 4.74 2.76 -7.83
C GLY A 160 3.48 1.96 -7.47
N TYR A 161 3.65 0.82 -6.81
CA TYR A 161 2.54 0.05 -6.24
C TYR A 161 1.80 0.82 -5.14
N GLU A 162 2.51 1.48 -4.23
CA GLU A 162 1.88 2.27 -3.15
C GLU A 162 0.98 3.37 -3.71
N GLU A 163 1.46 4.09 -4.73
CA GLU A 163 0.66 5.12 -5.39
C GLU A 163 -0.55 4.53 -6.11
N LEU A 164 -0.41 3.38 -6.78
CA LEU A 164 -1.53 2.67 -7.41
C LEU A 164 -2.57 2.23 -6.37
N LYS A 165 -2.10 1.68 -5.25
CA LYS A 165 -2.91 1.25 -4.10
C LYS A 165 -3.73 2.43 -3.56
N ASP A 166 -3.09 3.56 -3.32
CA ASP A 166 -3.74 4.77 -2.79
C ASP A 166 -4.80 5.32 -3.77
N LEU A 167 -4.52 5.34 -5.07
CA LEU A 167 -5.48 5.78 -6.11
C LEU A 167 -6.71 4.85 -6.20
N ILE A 168 -6.51 3.54 -6.03
CA ILE A 168 -7.60 2.55 -6.07
C ILE A 168 -8.41 2.59 -4.77
N GLN A 169 -7.77 2.75 -3.61
CA GLN A 169 -8.44 3.01 -2.34
C GLN A 169 -9.34 4.25 -2.44
N GLU A 170 -8.82 5.34 -2.97
CA GLU A 170 -9.60 6.54 -3.23
C GLU A 170 -10.79 6.25 -4.16
N SER A 171 -10.59 5.45 -5.21
CA SER A 171 -11.66 5.14 -6.17
C SER A 171 -12.79 4.36 -5.50
N VAL A 172 -12.44 3.41 -4.63
CA VAL A 172 -13.39 2.65 -3.80
C VAL A 172 -14.14 3.60 -2.86
N ASP A 173 -13.43 4.49 -2.15
CA ASP A 173 -14.04 5.45 -1.23
C ASP A 173 -15.07 6.34 -1.93
N GLN A 174 -14.68 6.92 -3.07
CA GLN A 174 -15.56 7.81 -3.84
C GLN A 174 -16.78 7.06 -4.37
N PHE A 175 -16.62 5.79 -4.79
CA PHE A 175 -17.74 4.95 -5.17
C PHE A 175 -18.66 4.62 -3.98
N VAL A 176 -18.12 4.36 -2.78
CA VAL A 176 -18.93 4.15 -1.58
C VAL A 176 -19.76 5.39 -1.25
N MET A 177 -19.19 6.59 -1.39
CA MET A 177 -19.92 7.85 -1.23
C MET A 177 -21.07 8.00 -2.24
N LEU A 178 -20.82 7.64 -3.51
CA LEU A 178 -21.84 7.61 -4.56
C LEU A 178 -22.96 6.60 -4.21
N ARG A 179 -22.58 5.42 -3.75
CA ARG A 179 -23.51 4.36 -3.33
C ARG A 179 -24.39 4.78 -2.15
N ASP A 180 -23.83 5.50 -1.17
CA ASP A 180 -24.58 5.99 0.00
C ASP A 180 -25.62 7.06 -0.37
N ASP A 181 -25.32 7.88 -1.38
CA ASP A 181 -26.27 8.86 -1.91
C ASP A 181 -27.41 8.17 -2.69
N ILE A 182 -27.08 7.15 -3.51
CA ILE A 182 -28.08 6.26 -4.14
C ILE A 182 -28.95 5.57 -3.08
N ALA A 183 -28.38 5.15 -1.94
CA ALA A 183 -29.14 4.54 -0.85
C ALA A 183 -30.17 5.52 -0.28
N SER A 184 -29.81 6.79 -0.18
CA SER A 184 -30.69 7.86 0.29
C SER A 184 -31.86 8.08 -0.68
N MET A 185 -31.58 8.12 -1.99
CA MET A 185 -32.59 8.21 -3.05
C MET A 185 -33.53 6.98 -3.04
N TYR A 186 -32.97 5.77 -2.99
CA TYR A 186 -33.72 4.52 -2.92
C TYR A 186 -34.71 4.50 -1.74
N ARG A 187 -34.26 4.92 -0.53
CA ARG A 187 -35.13 5.01 0.65
C ARG A 187 -36.25 6.03 0.45
N GLN A 188 -35.92 7.22 -0.04
CA GLN A 188 -36.90 8.28 -0.28
C GLN A 188 -37.99 7.84 -1.26
N TYR A 189 -37.59 7.20 -2.36
CA TYR A 189 -38.50 6.73 -3.40
C TYR A 189 -39.37 5.56 -2.92
N SER A 190 -38.78 4.61 -2.21
CA SER A 190 -39.52 3.50 -1.60
C SER A 190 -40.63 4.01 -0.67
N LEU A 191 -40.33 5.01 0.17
CA LEU A 191 -41.32 5.62 1.06
C LEU A 191 -42.47 6.28 0.29
N GLY A 192 -42.17 6.97 -0.81
CA GLY A 192 -43.20 7.58 -1.66
C GLY A 192 -44.20 6.58 -2.23
N LEU A 193 -43.73 5.40 -2.67
CA LEU A 193 -44.63 4.33 -3.12
C LEU A 193 -45.45 3.73 -1.99
N MET A 194 -44.84 3.51 -0.82
CA MET A 194 -45.54 3.00 0.37
C MET A 194 -46.64 3.96 0.82
N ASP A 195 -46.43 5.27 0.73
CA ASP A 195 -47.46 6.27 1.08
C ASP A 195 -48.69 6.19 0.16
N VAL A 196 -48.49 5.77 -1.10
CA VAL A 196 -49.55 5.76 -2.12
C VAL A 196 -50.32 4.45 -2.11
N PHE A 197 -49.60 3.33 -2.05
CA PHE A 197 -50.15 1.98 -2.21
C PHE A 197 -50.27 1.22 -0.88
N GLY A 198 -49.78 1.78 0.23
CA GLY A 198 -49.87 1.16 1.55
C GLY A 198 -49.17 -0.20 1.59
N ASP A 199 -49.84 -1.19 2.19
CA ASP A 199 -49.32 -2.55 2.40
C ASP A 199 -49.11 -3.34 1.10
N SER A 200 -49.60 -2.85 -0.03
CA SER A 200 -49.33 -3.44 -1.35
C SER A 200 -47.87 -3.25 -1.81
N ILE A 201 -47.09 -2.37 -1.15
CA ILE A 201 -45.65 -2.17 -1.41
C ILE A 201 -44.86 -2.41 -0.12
N LYS A 202 -43.87 -3.31 -0.17
CA LYS A 202 -43.02 -3.64 0.97
C LYS A 202 -41.55 -3.40 0.63
N GLN A 203 -40.91 -2.51 1.38
CA GLN A 203 -39.49 -2.23 1.24
C GLN A 203 -38.63 -3.32 1.90
N VAL A 204 -37.67 -3.85 1.15
CA VAL A 204 -36.64 -4.79 1.61
C VAL A 204 -35.30 -4.07 1.66
N ALA A 205 -34.64 -4.09 2.83
CA ALA A 205 -33.34 -3.47 2.99
C ALA A 205 -32.30 -4.15 2.06
N PRO A 206 -31.55 -3.39 1.25
CA PRO A 206 -30.46 -3.93 0.44
C PRO A 206 -29.35 -4.51 1.33
N ASP A 207 -28.70 -5.57 0.83
CA ASP A 207 -27.53 -6.17 1.47
C ASP A 207 -26.28 -5.39 1.03
N LEU A 208 -25.64 -4.68 1.96
CA LEU A 208 -24.53 -3.77 1.63
C LEU A 208 -23.19 -4.51 1.76
N PHE A 209 -22.41 -4.49 0.68
CA PHE A 209 -21.04 -4.99 0.71
C PHE A 209 -20.11 -4.04 1.48
N ASP A 210 -19.22 -4.63 2.28
CA ASP A 210 -18.19 -3.94 3.04
C ASP A 210 -16.87 -3.92 2.24
N PHE A 211 -16.55 -2.74 1.70
CA PHE A 211 -15.39 -2.52 0.86
C PHE A 211 -14.08 -2.40 1.64
N ASP A 212 -14.12 -2.22 2.96
CA ASP A 212 -12.93 -2.16 3.81
C ASP A 212 -12.27 -3.54 3.99
N LYS A 213 -12.91 -4.60 3.48
CA LYS A 213 -12.35 -5.97 3.43
C LYS A 213 -11.23 -6.16 2.41
N ILE A 214 -11.01 -5.18 1.54
CA ILE A 214 -9.91 -5.25 0.56
C ILE A 214 -8.59 -5.11 1.31
N GLN A 215 -7.77 -6.15 1.27
CA GLN A 215 -6.43 -6.16 1.82
C GLN A 215 -5.42 -5.67 0.77
N TYR A 216 -4.27 -5.19 1.24
CA TYR A 216 -3.18 -4.68 0.41
C TYR A 216 -1.84 -5.28 0.89
N LEU A 217 -0.80 -5.20 0.05
CA LEU A 217 0.54 -5.63 0.44
C LEU A 217 1.11 -4.69 1.52
N ASN A 218 1.85 -5.26 2.47
CA ASN A 218 2.60 -4.48 3.46
C ASN A 218 3.97 -4.10 2.90
N THR A 219 3.99 -3.08 2.05
CA THR A 219 5.21 -2.58 1.41
C THR A 219 6.22 -2.01 2.40
N THR A 220 5.78 -1.52 3.56
CA THR A 220 6.70 -1.04 4.61
C THR A 220 7.56 -2.17 5.15
N GLU A 221 6.96 -3.32 5.45
CA GLU A 221 7.72 -4.51 5.89
C GLU A 221 8.59 -5.08 4.78
N MET A 222 8.06 -5.18 3.55
CA MET A 222 8.82 -5.62 2.37
C MET A 222 10.07 -4.74 2.17
N PHE A 223 9.88 -3.43 2.14
CA PHE A 223 10.95 -2.45 1.92
C PHE A 223 12.03 -2.55 2.99
N LYS A 224 11.65 -2.54 4.29
CA LYS A 224 12.60 -2.68 5.41
C LYS A 224 13.40 -3.97 5.30
N ALA A 225 12.76 -5.07 4.91
CA ALA A 225 13.42 -6.35 4.77
C ALA A 225 14.46 -6.35 3.64
N VAL A 226 14.16 -5.75 2.49
CA VAL A 226 15.11 -5.64 1.36
C VAL A 226 16.20 -4.61 1.62
N GLU A 227 15.86 -3.47 2.23
CA GLU A 227 16.80 -2.43 2.65
C GLU A 227 17.87 -2.96 3.61
N MET A 228 17.47 -3.79 4.58
CA MET A 228 18.41 -4.43 5.51
C MET A 228 19.41 -5.35 4.78
N GLU A 229 18.97 -6.14 3.80
CA GLU A 229 19.86 -7.00 3.01
C GLU A 229 20.80 -6.18 2.11
N TYR A 230 20.29 -5.08 1.53
CA TYR A 230 21.11 -4.15 0.77
C TYR A 230 22.19 -3.51 1.63
N TYR A 231 21.84 -3.00 2.82
CA TYR A 231 22.83 -2.41 3.73
C TYR A 231 23.86 -3.41 4.19
N LYS A 232 23.45 -4.64 4.50
CA LYS A 232 24.39 -5.72 4.82
C LYS A 232 25.39 -5.93 3.68
N LEU A 233 24.90 -6.06 2.45
CA LEU A 233 25.76 -6.22 1.27
C LEU A 233 26.67 -5.00 1.03
N ALA A 234 26.15 -3.78 1.18
CA ALA A 234 26.90 -2.54 1.01
C ALA A 234 28.00 -2.37 2.07
N THR A 235 27.69 -2.71 3.33
CA THR A 235 28.67 -2.75 4.43
C THR A 235 29.72 -3.82 4.17
N SER A 236 29.32 -5.04 3.78
CA SER A 236 30.25 -6.10 3.37
C SER A 236 31.17 -5.62 2.25
N CYS A 237 30.65 -4.94 1.22
CA CYS A 237 31.46 -4.36 0.14
C CYS A 237 32.44 -3.30 0.66
N GLY A 238 31.99 -2.38 1.51
CA GLY A 238 32.81 -1.30 2.05
C GLY A 238 33.94 -1.79 2.96
N VAL A 239 33.62 -2.67 3.90
CA VAL A 239 34.60 -3.33 4.79
C VAL A 239 35.62 -4.12 3.95
N LEU A 240 35.17 -4.82 2.93
CA LEU A 240 36.02 -5.64 2.07
C LEU A 240 36.93 -4.79 1.17
N MET A 241 36.47 -3.64 0.66
CA MET A 241 37.33 -2.69 -0.06
C MET A 241 38.41 -2.08 0.86
N GLU A 242 38.04 -1.73 2.10
CA GLU A 242 38.98 -1.20 3.10
C GLU A 242 39.98 -2.27 3.57
N GLU A 243 39.52 -3.51 3.81
CA GLU A 243 40.35 -4.65 4.17
C GLU A 243 41.26 -5.10 3.02
N ILE A 244 40.79 -5.14 1.78
CA ILE A 244 41.63 -5.46 0.61
C ILE A 244 42.66 -4.36 0.38
N GLY A 245 42.28 -3.09 0.42
CA GLY A 245 43.19 -1.96 0.26
C GLY A 245 44.22 -1.85 1.41
N GLY A 246 43.77 -2.03 2.65
CA GLY A 246 44.59 -2.01 3.85
C GLY A 246 45.53 -3.20 3.97
N SER A 247 45.04 -4.42 3.69
CA SER A 247 45.87 -5.63 3.70
C SER A 247 46.90 -5.64 2.56
N PHE A 248 46.54 -5.18 1.36
CA PHE A 248 47.47 -5.03 0.24
C PHE A 248 48.58 -4.01 0.54
N LYS A 249 48.22 -2.85 1.10
CA LYS A 249 49.20 -1.83 1.54
C LYS A 249 50.08 -2.36 2.67
N GLY A 250 49.52 -3.07 3.63
CA GLY A 250 50.25 -3.72 4.72
C GLY A 250 51.23 -4.79 4.22
N THR A 251 50.84 -5.56 3.21
CA THR A 251 51.70 -6.59 2.58
C THR A 251 52.78 -5.98 1.73
N LEU A 252 52.50 -4.94 0.94
CA LEU A 252 53.54 -4.18 0.24
C LEU A 252 54.54 -3.53 1.22
N GLN A 253 54.08 -3.05 2.38
CA GLN A 253 54.96 -2.53 3.44
C GLN A 253 55.80 -3.64 4.09
N LYS A 254 55.23 -4.82 4.36
CA LYS A 254 55.96 -5.99 4.86
C LYS A 254 56.98 -6.52 3.85
N VAL A 255 56.63 -6.54 2.56
CA VAL A 255 57.52 -6.89 1.44
C VAL A 255 58.65 -5.86 1.30
N GLY A 256 58.35 -4.56 1.38
CA GLY A 256 59.37 -3.50 1.37
C GLY A 256 60.31 -3.55 2.58
N ASN A 257 59.78 -3.83 3.78
CA ASN A 257 60.56 -3.97 5.01
C ASN A 257 61.41 -5.27 5.04
N SER A 258 60.91 -6.38 4.49
CA SER A 258 61.65 -7.64 4.37
C SER A 258 62.74 -7.58 3.29
N LEU A 259 62.49 -6.95 2.14
CA LEU A 259 63.50 -6.65 1.12
C LEU A 259 64.61 -5.74 1.67
N GLY A 260 64.26 -4.69 2.41
CA GLY A 260 65.21 -3.74 3.02
C GLY A 260 66.04 -4.31 4.19
N ARG A 261 65.54 -5.34 4.89
CA ARG A 261 66.26 -6.08 5.94
C ARG A 261 67.01 -7.31 5.42
N SER A 262 66.76 -7.74 4.19
CA SER A 262 67.14 -9.09 3.74
C SER A 262 68.65 -9.36 3.75
N LYS A 263 69.55 -8.42 3.45
CA LYS A 263 71.03 -8.64 3.37
C LYS A 263 71.45 -10.03 2.82
N GLY A 264 70.67 -10.65 1.92
CA GLY A 264 70.92 -12.00 1.38
C GLY A 264 70.13 -13.19 1.98
N ASN A 265 69.21 -13.01 2.94
CA ASN A 265 68.34 -14.10 3.45
C ASN A 265 67.21 -14.40 2.45
N LYS A 266 67.38 -15.46 1.68
CA LYS A 266 66.52 -15.84 0.55
C LYS A 266 65.15 -16.40 0.97
N ALA A 267 65.05 -16.91 2.20
CA ALA A 267 63.81 -17.36 2.82
C ALA A 267 62.73 -16.26 2.85
N LEU A 268 63.13 -15.03 3.15
CA LEU A 268 62.22 -13.88 3.29
C LEU A 268 61.60 -13.42 1.95
N ILE A 269 62.25 -13.71 0.82
CA ILE A 269 61.70 -13.42 -0.53
C ILE A 269 60.61 -14.43 -0.90
N VAL A 270 60.81 -15.70 -0.53
CA VAL A 270 59.83 -16.78 -0.78
C VAL A 270 58.56 -16.54 0.04
N LEU A 271 58.73 -16.20 1.32
CA LEU A 271 57.66 -15.78 2.21
C LEU A 271 56.84 -14.62 1.63
N ALA A 272 57.49 -13.59 1.10
CA ALA A 272 56.85 -12.45 0.46
C ALA A 272 55.99 -12.83 -0.76
N VAL A 273 56.45 -13.78 -1.58
CA VAL A 273 55.71 -14.29 -2.74
C VAL A 273 54.50 -15.12 -2.32
N ILE A 274 54.65 -15.98 -1.31
CA ILE A 274 53.57 -16.81 -0.77
C ILE A 274 52.50 -15.95 -0.10
N ASP A 275 52.89 -14.96 0.70
CA ASP A 275 51.97 -13.99 1.27
C ASP A 275 51.19 -13.25 0.18
N MET A 276 51.86 -12.78 -0.89
CA MET A 276 51.21 -12.11 -2.02
C MET A 276 50.18 -13.02 -2.71
N VAL A 277 50.49 -14.30 -2.94
CA VAL A 277 49.53 -15.27 -3.50
C VAL A 277 48.38 -15.53 -2.52
N GLY A 278 48.67 -15.64 -1.21
CA GLY A 278 47.67 -15.74 -0.15
C GLY A 278 46.69 -14.57 -0.15
N HIS A 279 47.14 -13.35 -0.46
CA HIS A 279 46.26 -12.18 -0.63
C HIS A 279 45.33 -12.30 -1.83
N TYR A 280 45.78 -12.86 -2.95
CA TYR A 280 44.89 -13.10 -4.10
C TYR A 280 43.83 -14.17 -3.80
N VAL A 281 44.20 -15.22 -3.05
CA VAL A 281 43.25 -16.25 -2.61
C VAL A 281 42.24 -15.68 -1.60
N ASP A 282 42.69 -14.86 -0.64
CA ASP A 282 41.80 -14.16 0.31
C ASP A 282 40.85 -13.17 -0.40
N ALA A 283 41.36 -12.39 -1.35
CA ALA A 283 40.54 -11.50 -2.17
C ALA A 283 39.52 -12.25 -3.05
N ALA A 284 39.90 -13.42 -3.59
CA ALA A 284 38.98 -14.29 -4.34
C ALA A 284 37.89 -14.89 -3.43
N ASN A 285 38.25 -15.33 -2.22
CA ASN A 285 37.30 -15.80 -1.20
C ASN A 285 36.25 -14.75 -0.89
N LYS A 286 36.73 -13.56 -0.53
CA LYS A 286 35.92 -12.38 -0.20
C LYS A 286 34.98 -11.98 -1.34
N THR A 287 35.48 -11.91 -2.59
CA THR A 287 34.64 -11.65 -3.77
C THR A 287 33.55 -12.73 -3.95
N THR A 288 33.88 -14.00 -3.75
CA THR A 288 32.93 -15.12 -3.90
C THR A 288 31.83 -15.09 -2.82
N ILE A 289 32.15 -14.67 -1.59
CA ILE A 289 31.16 -14.43 -0.52
C ILE A 289 30.19 -13.32 -0.93
N LEU A 290 30.70 -12.18 -1.43
CA LEU A 290 29.87 -11.07 -1.88
C LEU A 290 28.97 -11.44 -3.05
N GLU A 291 29.46 -12.26 -3.99
CA GLU A 291 28.61 -12.81 -5.06
C GLU A 291 27.45 -13.62 -4.46
N GLY A 292 27.69 -14.40 -3.40
CA GLY A 292 26.65 -15.18 -2.73
C GLY A 292 25.63 -14.31 -1.97
N GLU A 293 26.09 -13.25 -1.29
CA GLU A 293 25.22 -12.27 -0.66
C GLU A 293 24.37 -11.51 -1.69
N LEU A 294 24.95 -11.16 -2.83
CA LEU A 294 24.24 -10.57 -3.95
C LEU A 294 23.16 -11.51 -4.51
N GLU A 295 23.45 -12.80 -4.71
CA GLU A 295 22.42 -13.75 -5.18
C GLU A 295 21.25 -13.89 -4.19
N LYS A 296 21.51 -13.85 -2.88
CA LYS A 296 20.44 -13.84 -1.86
C LYS A 296 19.60 -12.57 -1.92
N PHE A 297 20.25 -11.42 -2.06
CA PHE A 297 19.58 -10.13 -2.24
C PHE A 297 18.68 -10.14 -3.48
N LYS A 298 19.21 -10.64 -4.61
CA LYS A 298 18.47 -10.84 -5.87
C LYS A 298 17.23 -11.71 -5.69
N SER A 299 17.35 -12.88 -5.08
CA SER A 299 16.21 -13.78 -4.83
C SER A 299 15.10 -13.10 -4.03
N LYS A 300 15.44 -12.33 -2.99
CA LYS A 300 14.48 -11.61 -2.16
C LYS A 300 13.73 -10.53 -2.96
N VAL A 301 14.47 -9.75 -3.74
CA VAL A 301 13.89 -8.72 -4.63
C VAL A 301 12.98 -9.35 -5.67
N ILE A 302 13.38 -10.45 -6.33
CA ILE A 302 12.55 -11.13 -7.35
C ILE A 302 11.24 -11.64 -6.74
N TYR A 303 11.28 -12.19 -5.52
CA TYR A 303 10.06 -12.63 -4.83
C TYR A 303 9.10 -11.47 -4.59
N ASP A 304 9.57 -10.37 -4.01
CA ASP A 304 8.76 -9.19 -3.72
C ASP A 304 8.20 -8.56 -5.00
N VAL A 305 9.01 -8.46 -6.05
CA VAL A 305 8.61 -7.94 -7.36
C VAL A 305 7.51 -8.80 -7.99
N ALA A 306 7.60 -10.13 -7.88
CA ALA A 306 6.56 -11.03 -8.35
C ALA A 306 5.27 -10.90 -7.53
N LEU A 307 5.38 -10.64 -6.22
CA LEU A 307 4.25 -10.38 -5.33
C LEU A 307 3.54 -9.06 -5.71
N VAL A 308 4.30 -7.98 -5.90
CA VAL A 308 3.80 -6.67 -6.35
C VAL A 308 3.09 -6.79 -7.70
N ASN A 309 3.71 -7.47 -8.66
CA ASN A 309 3.12 -7.69 -9.98
C ASN A 309 1.76 -8.42 -9.89
N GLY A 310 1.68 -9.43 -9.02
CA GLY A 310 0.42 -10.13 -8.81
C GLY A 310 -0.66 -9.29 -8.17
N ASP A 311 -0.29 -8.54 -7.14
CA ASP A 311 -1.26 -7.73 -6.43
C ASP A 311 -1.72 -6.52 -7.27
N MET A 312 -0.83 -5.85 -8.03
CA MET A 312 -1.23 -4.74 -8.89
C MET A 312 -2.26 -5.17 -9.96
N LYS A 313 -2.15 -6.40 -10.50
CA LYS A 313 -3.13 -6.96 -11.44
C LYS A 313 -4.47 -7.23 -10.77
N ARG A 314 -4.47 -7.75 -9.54
CA ARG A 314 -5.68 -7.88 -8.70
C ARG A 314 -6.33 -6.51 -8.49
N LEU A 315 -5.55 -5.50 -8.12
CA LEU A 315 -6.02 -4.13 -7.92
C LEU A 315 -6.60 -3.54 -9.23
N MET A 316 -5.99 -3.81 -10.38
CA MET A 316 -6.53 -3.38 -11.66
C MET A 316 -7.86 -4.06 -12.04
N ILE A 317 -8.09 -5.30 -11.63
CA ILE A 317 -9.40 -5.92 -11.78
C ILE A 317 -10.46 -5.16 -10.96
N ILE A 318 -10.13 -4.78 -9.73
CA ILE A 318 -11.00 -3.95 -8.87
C ILE A 318 -11.28 -2.61 -9.54
N HIS A 319 -10.24 -1.93 -10.02
CA HIS A 319 -10.34 -0.68 -10.78
C HIS A 319 -11.27 -0.82 -11.99
N SER A 320 -11.06 -1.83 -12.84
CA SER A 320 -11.90 -2.03 -14.04
C SER A 320 -13.36 -2.34 -13.69
N VAL A 321 -13.63 -3.10 -12.62
CA VAL A 321 -15.02 -3.32 -12.19
C VAL A 321 -15.67 -2.00 -11.77
N LEU A 322 -14.97 -1.15 -11.02
CA LEU A 322 -15.48 0.17 -10.61
C LEU A 322 -15.71 1.05 -11.84
N ASN A 323 -14.67 1.24 -12.64
CA ASN A 323 -14.63 2.18 -13.76
C ASN A 323 -15.55 1.78 -14.91
N GLU A 324 -15.60 0.49 -15.25
CA GLU A 324 -16.30 0.03 -16.45
C GLU A 324 -17.70 -0.50 -16.19
N LEU A 325 -18.04 -0.86 -14.94
CA LEU A 325 -19.33 -1.46 -14.60
C LEU A 325 -20.09 -0.66 -13.55
N LEU A 326 -19.50 -0.44 -12.36
CA LEU A 326 -20.26 0.08 -11.21
C LEU A 326 -20.53 1.58 -11.31
N VAL A 327 -19.52 2.40 -11.61
CA VAL A 327 -19.67 3.85 -11.76
C VAL A 327 -20.55 4.20 -12.97
N PRO A 328 -20.38 3.59 -14.16
CA PRO A 328 -21.30 3.86 -15.26
C PRO A 328 -22.75 3.44 -14.96
N LYS A 329 -22.97 2.31 -14.27
CA LYS A 329 -24.32 1.92 -13.83
C LYS A 329 -24.92 2.95 -12.86
N ALA A 330 -24.12 3.46 -11.93
CA ALA A 330 -24.52 4.54 -11.03
C ALA A 330 -24.84 5.85 -11.76
N HIS A 331 -24.00 6.26 -12.71
CA HIS A 331 -24.25 7.43 -13.56
C HIS A 331 -25.61 7.32 -14.27
N ILE A 332 -25.89 6.17 -14.88
CA ILE A 332 -27.18 5.98 -15.56
C ILE A 332 -28.36 6.02 -14.58
N PHE A 333 -28.20 5.43 -13.38
CA PHE A 333 -29.22 5.50 -12.35
C PHE A 333 -29.58 6.93 -11.99
N TYR A 334 -28.61 7.83 -11.78
CA TYR A 334 -28.88 9.23 -11.45
C TYR A 334 -29.69 9.94 -12.53
N ARG A 335 -29.30 9.77 -13.79
CA ARG A 335 -30.03 10.32 -14.93
C ARG A 335 -31.46 9.79 -14.99
N TYR A 336 -31.65 8.48 -14.79
CA TYR A 336 -32.98 7.85 -14.83
C TYR A 336 -33.85 8.24 -13.65
N ALA A 337 -33.30 8.20 -12.44
CA ALA A 337 -33.98 8.63 -11.23
C ALA A 337 -34.48 10.07 -11.39
N ARG A 338 -33.67 10.98 -11.93
CA ARG A 338 -34.12 12.36 -12.20
C ARG A 338 -35.27 12.43 -13.21
N GLN A 339 -35.28 11.55 -14.22
CA GLN A 339 -36.32 11.54 -15.26
C GLN A 339 -37.63 10.88 -14.81
N VAL A 340 -37.58 9.77 -14.09
CA VAL A 340 -38.75 9.11 -13.49
C VAL A 340 -39.36 9.99 -12.39
N MET A 341 -38.52 10.77 -11.72
CA MET A 341 -38.90 11.60 -10.57
C MET A 341 -39.04 13.08 -10.94
N GLN A 342 -39.48 13.37 -12.16
CA GLN A 342 -39.77 14.72 -12.63
C GLN A 342 -40.71 15.46 -11.66
N ASP A 343 -40.64 16.80 -11.69
CA ASP A 343 -41.41 17.67 -10.78
C ASP A 343 -42.91 17.34 -10.76
N GLN A 344 -43.49 16.93 -11.90
CA GLN A 344 -44.89 16.50 -11.99
C GLN A 344 -45.23 15.31 -11.08
N TYR A 345 -44.34 14.32 -10.97
CA TYR A 345 -44.59 13.14 -10.13
C TYR A 345 -44.33 13.45 -8.66
N ARG A 346 -43.33 14.29 -8.38
CA ARG A 346 -43.09 14.82 -7.03
C ARG A 346 -44.26 15.67 -6.54
N GLU A 347 -44.87 16.46 -7.42
CA GLU A 347 -46.11 17.19 -7.16
C GLU A 347 -47.27 16.24 -6.91
N LEU A 348 -47.37 15.13 -7.66
CA LEU A 348 -48.41 14.14 -7.48
C LEU A 348 -48.28 13.40 -6.12
N ILE A 349 -47.06 13.01 -5.74
CA ILE A 349 -46.74 12.48 -4.40
C ILE A 349 -46.89 13.55 -3.32
N ASN A 350 -46.69 14.84 -3.60
CA ASN A 350 -46.93 15.88 -2.60
C ASN A 350 -48.43 16.18 -2.44
N SER A 351 -49.24 15.96 -3.47
CA SER A 351 -50.68 16.23 -3.47
C SER A 351 -51.46 15.38 -2.47
N ILE A 352 -50.97 14.18 -2.12
CA ILE A 352 -51.58 13.32 -1.10
C ILE A 352 -51.47 13.94 0.31
N TYR A 353 -50.51 14.84 0.53
CA TYR A 353 -50.29 15.57 1.79
C TYR A 353 -51.05 16.89 1.84
N HIS A 354 -52.37 16.82 1.64
CA HIS A 354 -53.22 18.01 1.49
C HIS A 354 -53.73 18.59 2.82
N THR A 355 -53.59 17.88 3.95
CA THR A 355 -54.02 18.36 5.27
C THR A 355 -52.85 18.87 6.09
N ALA A 356 -53.10 19.83 7.00
CA ALA A 356 -52.07 20.37 7.89
C ALA A 356 -51.43 19.28 8.78
N VAL A 357 -52.21 18.26 9.17
CA VAL A 357 -51.72 17.11 9.95
C VAL A 357 -50.74 16.28 9.12
N LEU A 358 -51.11 15.92 7.89
CA LEU A 358 -50.28 15.15 6.98
C LEU A 358 -49.00 15.91 6.60
N GLN A 359 -49.07 17.22 6.36
CA GLN A 359 -47.91 18.06 6.09
C GLN A 359 -46.93 18.07 7.27
N LYS A 360 -47.45 18.14 8.51
CA LYS A 360 -46.63 18.07 9.72
C LYS A 360 -45.96 16.71 9.87
N LEU A 361 -46.71 15.62 9.73
CA LEU A 361 -46.17 14.26 9.83
C LEU A 361 -45.11 13.99 8.74
N LYS A 362 -45.35 14.45 7.51
CA LYS A 362 -44.37 14.37 6.42
C LYS A 362 -43.09 15.11 6.77
N LYS A 363 -43.20 16.35 7.24
CA LYS A 363 -42.04 17.16 7.62
C LYS A 363 -41.23 16.51 8.75
N GLU A 364 -41.90 15.93 9.75
CA GLU A 364 -41.25 15.16 10.81
C GLU A 364 -40.52 13.93 10.26
N ARG A 365 -41.19 13.12 9.42
CA ARG A 365 -40.56 11.95 8.77
C ARG A 365 -39.37 12.32 7.91
N ASP A 366 -39.51 13.36 7.08
CA ASP A 366 -38.44 13.79 6.17
C ASP A 366 -37.23 14.30 6.98
N GLY A 367 -37.45 14.94 8.14
CA GLY A 367 -36.39 15.29 9.08
C GLY A 367 -35.71 14.07 9.72
N LEU A 368 -36.48 13.06 10.15
CA LEU A 368 -35.93 11.80 10.67
C LEU A 368 -35.12 11.04 9.61
N LEU A 369 -35.60 11.06 8.35
CA LEU A 369 -34.93 10.39 7.24
C LEU A 369 -33.60 11.07 6.89
N GLU A 370 -33.57 12.41 6.93
CA GLU A 370 -32.34 13.17 6.74
C GLU A 370 -31.31 12.86 7.83
N GLU A 371 -31.73 12.85 9.11
CA GLU A 371 -30.86 12.47 10.23
C GLU A 371 -30.34 11.03 10.06
N TYR A 372 -31.21 10.10 9.67
CA TYR A 372 -30.86 8.70 9.43
C TYR A 372 -29.81 8.54 8.32
N ASN A 373 -29.95 9.29 7.22
CA ASN A 373 -28.99 9.26 6.12
C ASN A 373 -27.66 9.93 6.49
N GLN A 374 -27.69 11.04 7.23
CA GLN A 374 -26.48 11.70 7.74
C GLN A 374 -25.70 10.76 8.68
N LEU A 375 -26.40 10.09 9.58
CA LEU A 375 -25.79 9.17 10.54
C LEU A 375 -25.17 7.93 9.86
N SER A 376 -25.81 7.43 8.80
CA SER A 376 -25.24 6.36 7.95
C SER A 376 -23.85 6.74 7.42
N ARG A 377 -23.69 7.98 6.97
CA ARG A 377 -22.43 8.50 6.43
C ARG A 377 -21.39 8.74 7.52
N GLN A 378 -21.82 9.21 8.69
CA GLN A 378 -20.95 9.35 9.85
C GLN A 378 -20.43 8.00 10.35
N ILE A 379 -21.27 6.96 10.38
CA ILE A 379 -20.86 5.60 10.72
C ILE A 379 -19.78 5.11 9.76
N SER A 380 -20.01 5.27 8.45
CA SER A 380 -19.04 4.91 7.40
C SER A 380 -17.69 5.63 7.57
N ASP A 381 -17.68 6.97 7.72
CA ASP A 381 -16.45 7.73 8.00
C ASP A 381 -15.76 7.27 9.30
N THR A 382 -16.53 7.05 10.37
CA THR A 382 -15.98 6.63 11.67
C THR A 382 -15.31 5.26 11.57
N GLN A 383 -15.94 4.30 10.90
CA GLN A 383 -15.37 2.96 10.67
C GLN A 383 -14.05 3.05 9.91
N LYS A 384 -14.00 3.85 8.85
CA LYS A 384 -12.77 4.09 8.09
C LYS A 384 -11.65 4.65 8.97
N GLN A 385 -11.94 5.66 9.79
CA GLN A 385 -10.92 6.22 10.68
C GLN A 385 -10.47 5.23 11.75
N ILE A 386 -11.37 4.41 12.30
CA ILE A 386 -10.99 3.34 13.22
C ILE A 386 -10.01 2.37 12.54
N THR A 387 -10.24 1.99 11.28
CA THR A 387 -9.33 1.16 10.50
C THR A 387 -7.95 1.83 10.36
N TYR A 388 -7.92 3.10 9.96
CA TYR A 388 -6.68 3.90 9.88
C TYR A 388 -5.91 3.91 11.21
N TYR A 389 -6.58 4.27 12.31
CA TYR A 389 -5.92 4.35 13.62
C TYR A 389 -5.45 2.98 14.11
N ASN A 390 -6.20 1.91 13.88
CA ASN A 390 -5.75 0.56 14.23
C ASN A 390 -4.46 0.17 13.51
N GLN A 391 -4.35 0.52 12.22
CA GLN A 391 -3.12 0.29 11.45
C GLN A 391 -1.96 1.12 11.99
N THR A 392 -2.16 2.42 12.19
CA THR A 392 -1.13 3.33 12.72
C THR A 392 -0.68 2.94 14.13
N ILE A 393 -1.62 2.55 15.01
CA ILE A 393 -1.32 2.04 16.35
C ILE A 393 -0.47 0.77 16.27
N THR A 394 -0.79 -0.14 15.36
CA THR A 394 -0.03 -1.38 15.15
C THR A 394 1.40 -1.06 14.72
N THR A 395 1.57 -0.22 13.70
CA THR A 395 2.87 0.22 13.19
C THR A 395 3.69 0.96 14.26
N ASN A 396 3.08 1.90 14.97
CA ASN A 396 3.75 2.68 16.01
C ASN A 396 4.14 1.81 17.22
N ASN A 397 3.30 0.85 17.62
CA ASN A 397 3.67 -0.12 18.66
C ASN A 397 4.87 -0.97 18.23
N ALA A 398 4.88 -1.49 16.99
CA ALA A 398 6.00 -2.27 16.48
C ALA A 398 7.30 -1.45 16.49
N PHE A 399 7.26 -0.21 15.99
CA PHE A 399 8.40 0.71 16.03
C PHE A 399 8.94 0.93 17.45
N ILE A 400 8.06 1.11 18.43
CA ILE A 400 8.43 1.30 19.84
C ILE A 400 9.06 0.06 20.46
N VAL A 401 8.57 -1.12 20.09
CA VAL A 401 9.12 -2.41 20.55
C VAL A 401 10.51 -2.63 19.94
N ASP A 402 10.61 -2.47 18.62
CA ASP A 402 11.85 -2.75 17.87
C ASP A 402 12.95 -1.75 18.20
N GLY A 403 12.64 -0.45 18.24
CA GLY A 403 13.64 0.62 18.46
C GLY A 403 14.01 0.89 19.92
N LYS A 404 13.54 0.05 20.86
CA LYS A 404 13.72 0.29 22.30
C LYS A 404 15.19 0.20 22.73
N ASP A 405 15.91 -0.79 22.20
CA ASP A 405 17.29 -1.04 22.60
C ASP A 405 18.21 0.08 22.07
N GLU A 406 17.99 0.53 20.84
CA GLU A 406 18.67 1.67 20.23
C GLU A 406 18.38 2.97 20.99
N TYR A 407 17.13 3.19 21.41
CA TYR A 407 16.75 4.34 22.22
C TYR A 407 17.46 4.37 23.59
N GLU A 408 17.48 3.25 24.31
CA GLU A 408 18.14 3.18 25.61
C GLU A 408 19.67 3.29 25.47
N GLN A 409 20.25 2.71 24.41
CA GLN A 409 21.68 2.90 24.09
C GLN A 409 21.99 4.38 23.79
N ALA A 410 21.18 5.05 22.96
CA ALA A 410 21.34 6.46 22.63
C ALA A 410 21.28 7.36 23.88
N LYS A 411 20.39 7.05 24.84
CA LYS A 411 20.34 7.73 26.14
C LYS A 411 21.55 7.45 27.02
N ALA A 412 21.99 6.20 27.08
CA ALA A 412 23.14 5.78 27.89
C ALA A 412 24.46 6.39 27.42
N LEU A 413 24.58 6.66 26.11
CA LEU A 413 25.75 7.30 25.50
C LEU A 413 25.87 8.80 25.80
N LYS A 414 24.91 9.40 26.54
CA LYS A 414 24.97 10.83 26.88
C LYS A 414 26.21 11.13 27.73
N PRO A 415 27.10 12.03 27.31
CA PRO A 415 28.31 12.36 28.05
C PRO A 415 27.99 12.82 29.47
N THR A 416 28.72 12.27 30.43
CA THR A 416 28.55 12.62 31.85
C THR A 416 29.25 13.94 32.14
N LYS A 417 28.57 14.84 32.84
CA LYS A 417 29.12 16.15 33.20
C LYS A 417 30.36 15.98 34.11
N PRO A 418 31.55 16.49 33.72
CA PRO A 418 32.74 16.46 34.54
C PRO A 418 32.52 17.14 35.90
N PHE A 419 33.00 16.50 36.97
CA PHE A 419 32.88 17.03 38.33
C PHE A 419 33.51 18.42 38.50
N LEU A 420 34.64 18.68 37.82
CA LEU A 420 35.39 19.95 37.90
C LEU A 420 35.00 20.99 36.83
N LEU A 421 33.87 20.82 36.13
CA LEU A 421 33.46 21.75 35.06
C LEU A 421 33.25 23.19 35.59
N PHE A 422 32.92 23.36 36.87
CA PHE A 422 32.79 24.67 37.54
C PHE A 422 34.13 25.43 37.65
N LEU A 423 35.26 24.73 37.54
CA LEU A 423 36.61 25.30 37.46
C LEU A 423 37.10 25.49 36.02
N GLY A 424 36.27 25.21 35.01
CA GLY A 424 36.62 25.32 33.59
C GLY A 424 37.44 24.16 33.02
N ILE A 425 37.86 23.19 33.85
CA ILE A 425 38.66 22.04 33.42
C ILE A 425 37.78 21.05 32.65
N GLY A 426 38.19 20.69 31.43
CA GLY A 426 37.49 19.72 30.57
C GLY A 426 36.24 20.26 29.87
N LYS A 427 35.98 21.58 29.94
CA LYS A 427 34.80 22.23 29.37
C LYS A 427 34.69 22.03 27.86
N ASP A 428 35.78 22.23 27.13
CA ASP A 428 35.77 22.14 25.66
C ASP A 428 35.60 20.70 25.17
N THR A 429 36.23 19.74 25.83
CA THR A 429 36.07 18.29 25.55
C THR A 429 34.65 17.83 25.81
N TYR A 430 34.08 18.15 26.98
CA TYR A 430 32.70 17.81 27.33
C TYR A 430 31.70 18.45 26.35
N ASN A 431 31.86 19.73 26.01
CA ASN A 431 30.97 20.39 25.06
C ASN A 431 31.05 19.76 23.66
N ARG A 432 32.24 19.35 23.22
CA ARG A 432 32.43 18.66 21.93
C ARG A 432 31.83 17.26 21.93
N GLU A 433 31.99 16.50 23.00
CA GLU A 433 31.36 15.17 23.15
C GLU A 433 29.84 15.29 23.20
N VAL A 434 29.30 16.29 23.91
CA VAL A 434 27.86 16.59 23.92
C VAL A 434 27.37 16.95 22.53
N TYR A 435 28.13 17.75 21.76
CA TYR A 435 27.79 18.09 20.38
C TYR A 435 27.73 16.84 19.48
N HIS A 436 28.74 15.97 19.52
CA HIS A 436 28.74 14.73 18.73
C HIS A 436 27.70 13.70 19.20
N TRP A 437 27.34 13.72 20.49
CA TRP A 437 26.21 12.94 21.00
C TRP A 437 24.88 13.49 20.49
N GLN A 438 24.69 14.82 20.52
CA GLN A 438 23.48 15.46 20.00
C GLN A 438 23.28 15.15 18.52
N GLU A 439 24.33 15.26 17.70
CA GLU A 439 24.27 14.98 16.26
C GLU A 439 23.85 13.53 15.96
N ARG A 440 24.35 12.55 16.73
CA ARG A 440 24.14 11.11 16.47
C ARG A 440 22.93 10.50 17.18
N CYS A 441 22.66 10.92 18.42
CA CYS A 441 21.71 10.26 19.32
C CYS A 441 20.40 11.04 19.49
N LEU A 442 20.41 12.38 19.36
CA LEU A 442 19.21 13.18 19.53
C LEU A 442 18.11 12.86 18.51
N PRO A 443 18.40 12.62 17.21
CA PRO A 443 17.37 12.22 16.24
C PRO A 443 16.65 10.92 16.62
N VAL A 444 17.39 9.93 17.15
CA VAL A 444 16.83 8.64 17.62
C VAL A 444 15.94 8.86 18.84
N ILE A 445 16.40 9.65 19.81
CA ILE A 445 15.65 9.97 21.03
C ILE A 445 14.38 10.76 20.70
N ASP A 446 14.48 11.79 19.87
CA ASP A 446 13.35 12.63 19.48
C ASP A 446 12.36 11.85 18.61
N GLY A 447 12.83 11.01 17.69
CA GLY A 447 12.00 10.13 16.89
C GLY A 447 11.20 9.16 17.75
N TYR A 448 11.87 8.47 18.69
CA TYR A 448 11.21 7.54 19.61
C TYR A 448 10.18 8.23 20.51
N ASN A 449 10.54 9.37 21.12
CA ASN A 449 9.63 10.14 21.96
C ASN A 449 8.41 10.67 21.17
N LYS A 450 8.61 11.11 19.91
CA LYS A 450 7.52 11.52 19.02
C LYS A 450 6.54 10.38 18.77
N VAL A 451 7.04 9.19 18.40
CA VAL A 451 6.18 8.02 18.16
C VAL A 451 5.45 7.59 19.43
N GLN A 452 6.06 7.70 20.61
CA GLN A 452 5.37 7.44 21.89
C GLN A 452 4.20 8.39 22.13
N VAL A 453 4.40 9.69 21.84
CA VAL A 453 3.33 10.69 21.95
C VAL A 453 2.24 10.41 20.92
N SER A 454 2.60 10.18 19.65
CA SER A 454 1.66 9.83 18.58
C SER A 454 0.84 8.60 18.95
N LEU A 455 1.48 7.49 19.35
CA LEU A 455 0.79 6.26 19.77
C LEU A 455 -0.24 6.52 20.88
N LYS A 456 0.09 7.38 21.85
CA LYS A 456 -0.84 7.72 22.93
C LYS A 456 -2.04 8.49 22.39
N LEU A 457 -1.81 9.48 21.52
CA LEU A 457 -2.87 10.27 20.90
C LEU A 457 -3.74 9.42 19.98
N ASP A 458 -3.13 8.59 19.14
CA ASP A 458 -3.83 7.67 18.22
C ASP A 458 -4.75 6.71 18.99
N LYS A 459 -4.28 6.15 20.12
CA LYS A 459 -5.11 5.31 21.00
C LYS A 459 -6.30 6.08 21.57
N GLN A 460 -6.07 7.30 22.06
CA GLN A 460 -7.14 8.13 22.61
C GLN A 460 -8.20 8.49 21.55
N GLU A 461 -7.76 8.80 20.34
CA GLU A 461 -8.67 9.13 19.24
C GLU A 461 -9.43 7.89 18.76
N CYS A 462 -8.77 6.73 18.67
CA CYS A 462 -9.42 5.46 18.37
C CYS A 462 -10.49 5.09 19.41
N ASP A 463 -10.18 5.24 20.70
CA ASP A 463 -11.15 5.01 21.79
C ASP A 463 -12.36 5.94 21.69
N TYR A 464 -12.14 7.21 21.34
CA TYR A 464 -13.21 8.18 21.09
C TYR A 464 -14.10 7.75 19.91
N LEU A 465 -13.49 7.38 18.77
CA LEU A 465 -14.22 6.95 17.58
C LEU A 465 -15.01 5.66 17.81
N LEU A 466 -14.49 4.71 18.59
CA LEU A 466 -15.23 3.51 18.99
C LEU A 466 -16.48 3.87 19.83
N GLY A 467 -16.36 4.88 20.70
CA GLY A 467 -17.49 5.43 21.45
C GLY A 467 -18.55 6.07 20.56
N GLU A 468 -18.12 6.92 19.61
CA GLU A 468 -19.00 7.56 18.63
C GLU A 468 -19.67 6.52 17.71
N LEU A 469 -18.93 5.53 17.22
CA LEU A 469 -19.49 4.44 16.40
C LEU A 469 -20.62 3.73 17.13
N LYS A 470 -20.42 3.41 18.42
CA LYS A 470 -21.46 2.79 19.25
C LYS A 470 -22.69 3.69 19.38
N SER A 471 -22.50 4.95 19.79
CA SER A 471 -23.58 5.92 19.96
C SER A 471 -24.37 6.14 18.66
N ASN A 472 -23.65 6.29 17.54
CA ASN A 472 -24.25 6.51 16.23
C ASN A 472 -25.00 5.27 15.74
N THR A 473 -24.50 4.06 15.99
CA THR A 473 -25.20 2.82 15.65
C THR A 473 -26.48 2.63 16.47
N GLU A 474 -26.45 2.99 17.75
CA GLU A 474 -27.63 2.98 18.64
C GLU A 474 -28.69 3.98 18.15
N ARG A 475 -28.29 5.23 17.88
CA ARG A 475 -29.19 6.27 17.35
C ARG A 475 -29.72 5.91 15.96
N TYR A 476 -28.92 5.27 15.11
CA TYR A 476 -29.35 4.79 13.79
C TYR A 476 -30.47 3.76 13.92
N SER A 477 -30.33 2.82 14.85
CA SER A 477 -31.33 1.81 15.15
C SER A 477 -32.61 2.43 15.72
N GLU A 478 -32.48 3.45 16.58
CA GLU A 478 -33.62 4.21 17.11
C GLU A 478 -34.37 4.95 16.00
N LEU A 479 -33.65 5.68 15.14
CA LEU A 479 -34.22 6.40 14.00
C LEU A 479 -34.94 5.45 13.05
N HIS A 480 -34.42 4.24 12.82
CA HIS A 480 -35.10 3.22 12.05
C HIS A 480 -36.48 2.87 12.64
N ALA A 481 -36.56 2.69 13.97
CA ALA A 481 -37.82 2.43 14.67
C ALA A 481 -38.78 3.63 14.64
N LEU A 482 -38.26 4.85 14.79
CA LEU A 482 -39.03 6.09 14.70
C LEU A 482 -39.61 6.30 13.30
N LEU A 483 -38.82 6.05 12.26
CA LEU A 483 -39.27 6.09 10.86
C LEU A 483 -40.39 5.08 10.62
N LYS A 484 -40.26 3.85 11.10
CA LYS A 484 -41.32 2.82 11.00
C LYS A 484 -42.62 3.28 11.68
N ASN A 485 -42.54 3.89 12.86
CA ASN A 485 -43.71 4.41 13.56
C ASN A 485 -44.31 5.63 12.85
N SER A 486 -43.48 6.52 12.31
CA SER A 486 -43.92 7.68 11.53
C SER A 486 -44.65 7.25 10.27
N ASN A 487 -44.14 6.24 9.57
CA ASN A 487 -44.78 5.65 8.38
C ASN A 487 -46.15 5.08 8.73
N ARG A 488 -46.28 4.37 9.87
CA ARG A 488 -47.59 3.86 10.33
C ARG A 488 -48.58 4.98 10.62
N LYS A 489 -48.15 6.08 11.24
CA LYS A 489 -49.02 7.24 11.51
C LYS A 489 -49.47 7.91 10.21
N ILE A 490 -48.58 8.09 9.25
CA ILE A 490 -48.93 8.63 7.94
C ILE A 490 -49.93 7.69 7.26
N ALA A 491 -49.68 6.39 7.23
CA ALA A 491 -50.58 5.40 6.62
C ALA A 491 -51.99 5.38 7.24
N GLN A 492 -52.14 5.70 8.53
CA GLN A 492 -53.44 5.78 9.21
C GLN A 492 -54.24 7.04 8.85
N GLU A 493 -53.56 8.14 8.55
CA GLU A 493 -54.16 9.45 8.26
C GLU A 493 -54.33 9.70 6.76
N ILE A 494 -53.51 9.05 5.94
CA ILE A 494 -53.49 9.27 4.50
C ILE A 494 -54.64 8.52 3.84
N SER A 495 -55.37 9.23 2.98
CA SER A 495 -56.37 8.63 2.10
C SER A 495 -56.08 9.10 0.69
N VAL A 496 -55.70 8.16 -0.17
CA VAL A 496 -55.30 8.44 -1.55
C VAL A 496 -56.43 8.03 -2.48
N SER A 497 -56.95 9.00 -3.23
CA SER A 497 -58.03 8.74 -4.21
C SER A 497 -57.59 7.76 -5.30
N ASP A 498 -58.50 6.93 -5.79
CA ASP A 498 -58.21 5.97 -6.88
C ASP A 498 -57.67 6.66 -8.12
N LYS A 499 -58.11 7.91 -8.39
CA LYS A 499 -57.57 8.73 -9.49
C LYS A 499 -56.06 8.98 -9.33
N VAL A 500 -55.61 9.34 -8.12
CA VAL A 500 -54.18 9.56 -7.84
C VAL A 500 -53.42 8.24 -7.88
N LYS A 501 -53.96 7.17 -7.29
CA LYS A 501 -53.33 5.85 -7.36
C LYS A 501 -53.17 5.36 -8.81
N LEU A 502 -54.19 5.52 -9.65
CA LEU A 502 -54.15 5.18 -11.08
C LEU A 502 -53.11 6.02 -11.84
N SER A 503 -53.03 7.33 -11.58
CA SER A 503 -52.01 8.19 -12.20
C SER A 503 -50.58 7.78 -11.79
N ILE A 504 -50.37 7.36 -10.54
CA ILE A 504 -49.07 6.83 -10.08
C ILE A 504 -48.80 5.45 -10.68
N ALA A 505 -49.83 4.60 -10.77
CA ALA A 505 -49.74 3.24 -11.27
C ALA A 505 -49.33 3.17 -12.75
N GLN A 506 -49.70 4.16 -13.56
CA GLN A 506 -49.26 4.29 -14.96
C GLN A 506 -47.73 4.37 -15.13
N HIS A 507 -47.02 4.78 -14.08
CA HIS A 507 -45.56 4.88 -14.06
C HIS A 507 -44.91 3.92 -13.05
N LEU A 508 -45.68 3.01 -12.46
CA LEU A 508 -45.19 2.14 -11.39
C LEU A 508 -44.08 1.19 -11.88
N GLU A 509 -44.21 0.65 -13.10
CA GLU A 509 -43.16 -0.20 -13.68
C GLU A 509 -41.82 0.53 -13.77
N ASP A 510 -41.82 1.80 -14.18
CA ASP A 510 -40.61 2.63 -14.28
C ASP A 510 -39.97 2.87 -12.91
N TYR A 511 -40.82 3.12 -11.91
CA TYR A 511 -40.41 3.37 -10.54
C TYR A 511 -39.75 2.14 -9.92
N LEU A 512 -40.36 0.96 -10.11
CA LEU A 512 -39.86 -0.30 -9.61
C LEU A 512 -38.54 -0.68 -10.29
N LYS A 513 -38.43 -0.46 -11.60
CA LYS A 513 -37.18 -0.71 -12.33
C LYS A 513 -36.07 0.26 -11.91
N CYS A 514 -36.39 1.53 -11.66
CA CYS A 514 -35.45 2.50 -11.09
C CYS A 514 -34.94 2.04 -9.71
N LEU A 515 -35.86 1.65 -8.81
CA LEU A 515 -35.53 1.11 -7.50
C LEU A 515 -34.69 -0.18 -7.59
N GLN A 516 -34.98 -1.06 -8.55
CA GLN A 516 -34.21 -2.28 -8.78
C GLN A 516 -32.78 -1.97 -9.23
N VAL A 517 -32.58 -1.04 -10.16
CA VAL A 517 -31.23 -0.60 -10.56
C VAL A 517 -30.48 -0.02 -9.37
N GLY A 518 -31.15 0.82 -8.56
CA GLY A 518 -30.59 1.34 -7.32
C GLY A 518 -30.18 0.22 -6.36
N LYS A 519 -31.06 -0.75 -6.13
CA LYS A 519 -30.80 -1.93 -5.28
C LYS A 519 -29.62 -2.76 -5.78
N ASP A 520 -29.51 -3.00 -7.08
CA ASP A 520 -28.38 -3.72 -7.66
C ASP A 520 -27.04 -3.01 -7.42
N ILE A 521 -27.03 -1.67 -7.47
CA ILE A 521 -25.83 -0.87 -7.16
C ILE A 521 -25.50 -0.95 -5.68
N LEU A 522 -26.51 -0.89 -4.81
CA LEU A 522 -26.33 -1.02 -3.35
C LEU A 522 -25.79 -2.41 -2.97
N GLN A 523 -26.24 -3.45 -3.67
CA GLN A 523 -25.81 -4.84 -3.51
C GLN A 523 -24.56 -5.20 -4.33
N SER A 524 -23.94 -4.23 -5.01
CA SER A 524 -22.70 -4.45 -5.75
C SER A 524 -21.61 -4.94 -4.80
N LYS A 525 -20.85 -5.94 -5.25
CA LYS A 525 -19.80 -6.60 -4.48
C LYS A 525 -18.67 -7.06 -5.38
N PHE A 526 -17.48 -7.16 -4.81
CA PHE A 526 -16.36 -7.84 -5.46
C PHE A 526 -16.43 -9.36 -5.20
N ASP A 527 -15.85 -10.13 -6.12
CA ASP A 527 -15.60 -11.55 -5.90
C ASP A 527 -14.64 -11.72 -4.72
N ARG A 528 -14.89 -12.72 -3.86
CA ARG A 528 -14.12 -12.97 -2.64
C ARG A 528 -12.64 -13.15 -2.92
N LYS A 529 -12.29 -13.74 -4.07
CA LYS A 529 -10.88 -13.95 -4.47
C LYS A 529 -10.08 -12.66 -4.68
N TYR A 530 -10.73 -11.51 -4.80
CA TYR A 530 -10.07 -10.21 -4.94
C TYR A 530 -9.96 -9.43 -3.62
N LEU A 531 -10.50 -9.95 -2.51
CA LEU A 531 -10.48 -9.26 -1.23
C LEU A 531 -9.16 -9.48 -0.49
N GLU A 532 -8.58 -10.66 -0.59
CA GLU A 532 -7.29 -10.97 0.05
C GLU A 532 -6.13 -10.49 -0.82
N SER A 533 -5.07 -10.02 -0.18
CA SER A 533 -3.85 -9.62 -0.89
C SER A 533 -3.20 -10.84 -1.54
N PHE A 534 -2.59 -10.62 -2.70
CA PHE A 534 -2.02 -11.70 -3.49
C PHE A 534 -0.97 -12.49 -2.68
N GLN A 535 -1.05 -13.81 -2.73
CA GLN A 535 -0.13 -14.71 -2.06
C GLN A 535 0.63 -15.54 -3.08
N LEU A 536 1.96 -15.59 -2.92
CA LEU A 536 2.86 -16.32 -3.80
C LEU A 536 3.32 -17.61 -3.12
N GLN A 537 3.21 -18.75 -3.79
CA GLN A 537 3.67 -20.01 -3.21
C GLN A 537 5.20 -20.02 -3.13
N LYS A 538 5.73 -20.09 -1.91
CA LYS A 538 7.15 -20.30 -1.66
C LYS A 538 7.50 -21.75 -1.94
N GLN A 539 8.63 -21.99 -2.61
CA GLN A 539 9.15 -23.35 -2.76
C GLN A 539 9.62 -23.88 -1.39
N GLU A 540 9.47 -25.18 -1.13
CA GLU A 540 10.21 -25.81 -0.05
C GLU A 540 11.70 -25.60 -0.28
N LYS A 541 12.44 -25.16 0.76
CA LYS A 541 13.87 -24.85 0.69
C LYS A 541 14.62 -25.95 -0.08
N PHE A 542 15.14 -25.62 -1.26
CA PHE A 542 16.09 -26.49 -1.94
C PHE A 542 17.38 -26.52 -1.12
N ALA A 543 17.54 -27.58 -0.33
CA ALA A 543 18.79 -27.87 0.33
C ALA A 543 19.50 -28.98 -0.47
N LEU A 544 20.82 -28.85 -0.66
CA LEU A 544 21.66 -30.01 -0.97
C LEU A 544 21.28 -31.12 0.02
N ASN A 545 21.09 -32.34 -0.47
CA ASN A 545 20.79 -33.45 0.43
C ASN A 545 21.92 -33.58 1.47
N ASP A 546 21.57 -34.00 2.68
CA ASP A 546 22.53 -34.01 3.79
C ASP A 546 23.72 -34.93 3.52
N LYS A 547 23.55 -36.01 2.74
CA LYS A 547 24.65 -36.89 2.31
C LYS A 547 25.64 -36.22 1.37
N VAL A 548 25.19 -35.29 0.51
CA VAL A 548 26.06 -34.55 -0.42
C VAL A 548 26.80 -33.46 0.35
N LYS A 549 26.13 -32.78 1.29
CA LYS A 549 26.79 -31.85 2.21
C LYS A 549 27.86 -32.54 3.05
N GLU A 550 27.53 -33.67 3.66
CA GLU A 550 28.44 -34.46 4.49
C GLU A 550 29.65 -34.94 3.69
N ARG A 551 29.45 -35.41 2.44
CA ARG A 551 30.54 -35.80 1.54
C ARG A 551 31.43 -34.63 1.12
N LEU A 552 30.84 -33.47 0.86
CA LEU A 552 31.57 -32.25 0.52
C LEU A 552 32.42 -31.77 1.71
N THR A 553 31.83 -31.71 2.90
CA THR A 553 32.54 -31.35 4.13
C THR A 553 33.64 -32.35 4.46
N LYS A 554 33.39 -33.65 4.27
CA LYS A 554 34.40 -34.68 4.44
C LYS A 554 35.53 -34.51 3.41
N PHE A 555 35.19 -34.33 2.13
CA PHE A 555 36.18 -34.11 1.08
C PHE A 555 37.05 -32.88 1.33
N THR A 556 36.46 -31.73 1.72
CA THR A 556 37.25 -30.52 2.02
C THR A 556 38.09 -30.68 3.28
N SER A 557 37.58 -31.39 4.30
CA SER A 557 38.34 -31.71 5.50
C SER A 557 39.52 -32.64 5.22
N ASP A 558 39.30 -33.70 4.44
CA ASP A 558 40.34 -34.66 4.05
C ASP A 558 41.40 -33.97 3.18
N LEU A 559 40.97 -33.14 2.21
CA LEU A 559 41.85 -32.33 1.37
C LEU A 559 42.69 -31.36 2.21
N LYS A 560 42.09 -30.72 3.22
CA LYS A 560 42.78 -29.81 4.12
C LYS A 560 43.85 -30.54 4.93
N SER A 561 43.54 -31.71 5.49
CA SER A 561 44.51 -32.48 6.30
C SER A 561 45.65 -33.06 5.48
N GLU A 562 45.40 -33.51 4.25
CA GLU A 562 46.42 -34.11 3.38
C GLU A 562 47.38 -33.07 2.77
N LEU A 563 46.94 -31.82 2.64
CA LEU A 563 47.74 -30.74 2.04
C LEU A 563 48.48 -29.87 3.08
N LEU A 564 48.36 -30.15 4.37
CA LEU A 564 49.12 -29.41 5.39
C LEU A 564 50.62 -29.65 5.19
N ILE A 565 51.35 -28.54 5.09
CA ILE A 565 52.79 -28.48 4.95
C ILE A 565 53.42 -28.64 6.33
N ASP A 566 54.32 -29.61 6.46
CA ASP A 566 55.14 -29.82 7.65
C ASP A 566 56.51 -29.13 7.54
N GLU A 567 57.29 -29.18 8.63
CA GLU A 567 58.62 -28.56 8.72
C GLU A 567 59.58 -29.07 7.62
N ALA A 568 59.47 -30.36 7.24
CA ALA A 568 60.36 -30.97 6.25
C ALA A 568 60.04 -30.49 4.83
N ILE A 569 58.76 -30.38 4.49
CA ILE A 569 58.30 -29.88 3.18
C ILE A 569 58.59 -28.38 3.06
N ALA A 570 58.36 -27.59 4.10
CA ALA A 570 58.69 -26.16 4.11
C ALA A 570 60.19 -25.91 3.84
N VAL A 571 61.08 -26.69 4.47
CA VAL A 571 62.54 -26.64 4.21
C VAL A 571 62.87 -27.09 2.78
N ALA A 572 62.20 -28.12 2.26
CA ALA A 572 62.40 -28.59 0.89
C ALA A 572 62.03 -27.53 -0.15
N ASP A 573 60.91 -26.83 0.03
CA ASP A 573 60.44 -25.76 -0.86
C ASP A 573 61.35 -24.53 -0.84
N MET A 574 61.83 -24.14 0.35
CA MET A 574 62.83 -23.07 0.49
C MET A 574 64.12 -23.41 -0.27
N ASN A 575 64.57 -24.66 -0.18
CA ASN A 575 65.74 -25.16 -0.90
C ASN A 575 65.51 -25.22 -2.42
N ALA A 576 64.35 -25.68 -2.87
CA ALA A 576 64.00 -25.74 -4.30
C ALA A 576 63.92 -24.35 -4.94
N PHE A 577 63.34 -23.37 -4.24
CA PHE A 577 63.28 -21.98 -4.70
C PHE A 577 64.68 -21.34 -4.79
N ASN A 578 65.54 -21.63 -3.82
CA ASN A 578 66.94 -21.18 -3.80
C ASN A 578 67.71 -21.69 -5.02
N GLN A 579 67.50 -22.96 -5.40
CA GLN A 579 68.11 -23.56 -6.59
C GLN A 579 67.58 -22.97 -7.91
N ALA A 580 66.29 -22.60 -7.98
CA ALA A 580 65.68 -22.06 -9.19
C ALA A 580 66.09 -20.60 -9.50
N PHE A 581 66.34 -19.78 -8.46
CA PHE A 581 66.65 -18.34 -8.63
C PHE A 581 68.14 -17.99 -8.53
N VAL A 582 68.99 -18.89 -8.03
CA VAL A 582 70.44 -18.64 -7.88
C VAL A 582 71.23 -19.70 -8.65
N LYS A 583 71.86 -19.30 -9.77
CA LYS A 583 72.80 -20.13 -10.55
C LYS A 583 74.14 -20.40 -9.82
N LYS A 584 74.13 -20.87 -8.57
CA LYS A 584 75.34 -21.36 -7.88
C LYS A 584 75.03 -22.62 -7.06
N GLN A 585 75.74 -23.70 -7.41
CA GLN A 585 75.77 -24.96 -6.68
C GLN A 585 76.55 -24.84 -5.37
N LYS A 586 76.04 -25.56 -4.35
CA LYS A 586 76.67 -26.04 -3.10
C LYS A 586 76.80 -25.06 -1.92
N ALA A 587 75.75 -25.03 -1.10
CA ALA A 587 75.78 -25.40 0.33
C ALA A 587 74.32 -25.58 0.80
N GLU A 588 74.02 -26.59 1.63
CA GLU A 588 72.76 -26.64 2.40
C GLU A 588 72.73 -25.40 3.30
N GLU A 589 71.90 -24.40 2.96
CA GLU A 589 71.71 -23.22 3.81
C GLU A 589 70.92 -23.66 5.05
N THR A 590 71.52 -23.52 6.24
CA THR A 590 70.81 -23.76 7.51
C THR A 590 69.88 -22.58 7.78
N TYR A 591 68.59 -22.75 7.49
CA TYR A 591 67.56 -21.75 7.79
C TYR A 591 67.32 -21.64 9.31
N LEU A 592 67.01 -20.43 9.80
CA LEU A 592 66.58 -20.26 11.19
C LEU A 592 65.24 -20.96 11.41
N LYS A 593 65.06 -21.58 12.58
CA LYS A 593 63.81 -22.27 12.92
C LYS A 593 62.58 -21.36 12.85
N GLU A 594 62.77 -20.07 13.17
CA GLU A 594 61.75 -19.02 13.06
C GLU A 594 61.34 -18.78 11.61
N ASP A 595 62.28 -18.81 10.66
CA ASP A 595 62.00 -18.63 9.23
C ASP A 595 61.28 -19.87 8.65
N ILE A 596 61.66 -21.08 9.09
CA ILE A 596 61.00 -22.34 8.69
C ILE A 596 59.56 -22.37 9.23
N THR A 597 59.36 -21.96 10.48
CA THR A 597 58.02 -21.91 11.10
C THR A 597 57.15 -20.88 10.40
N ALA A 598 57.68 -19.69 10.10
CA ALA A 598 56.96 -18.65 9.35
C ALA A 598 56.58 -19.12 7.94
N MET A 599 57.44 -19.88 7.27
CA MET A 599 57.21 -20.45 5.94
C MET A 599 56.11 -21.50 5.97
N MET A 600 56.22 -22.43 6.91
CA MET A 600 55.20 -23.46 7.15
C MET A 600 53.83 -22.83 7.46
N ASP A 601 53.78 -21.81 8.32
CA ASP A 601 52.54 -21.11 8.67
C ASP A 601 51.94 -20.35 7.47
N ALA A 602 52.76 -19.68 6.65
CA ALA A 602 52.32 -18.97 5.46
C ALA A 602 51.78 -19.93 4.38
N GLN A 603 52.46 -21.06 4.16
CA GLN A 603 52.03 -22.10 3.22
C GLN A 603 50.76 -22.80 3.71
N ASN A 604 50.67 -23.16 4.98
CA ASN A 604 49.48 -23.74 5.58
C ASN A 604 48.30 -22.77 5.48
N LYS A 605 48.51 -21.47 5.74
CA LYS A 605 47.47 -20.46 5.56
C LYS A 605 46.98 -20.37 4.11
N LEU A 606 47.88 -20.48 3.13
CA LEU A 606 47.51 -20.52 1.70
C LEU A 606 46.71 -21.78 1.34
N VAL A 607 47.11 -22.95 1.85
CA VAL A 607 46.38 -24.22 1.68
C VAL A 607 44.98 -24.12 2.28
N VAL A 608 44.87 -23.66 3.53
CA VAL A 608 43.58 -23.45 4.20
C VAL A 608 42.72 -22.47 3.40
N GLY A 609 43.26 -21.32 2.99
CA GLY A 609 42.52 -20.34 2.20
C GLY A 609 42.05 -20.88 0.84
N ALA A 610 42.82 -21.74 0.18
CA ALA A 610 42.44 -22.35 -1.09
C ALA A 610 41.34 -23.41 -0.93
N VAL A 611 41.38 -24.21 0.15
CA VAL A 611 40.30 -25.15 0.49
C VAL A 611 39.01 -24.39 0.84
N ASP A 612 39.12 -23.32 1.63
CA ASP A 612 37.98 -22.48 2.00
C ASP A 612 37.33 -21.84 0.74
N LEU A 613 38.14 -21.47 -0.27
CA LEU A 613 37.64 -20.96 -1.57
C LEU A 613 36.79 -21.98 -2.32
N ILE A 614 37.17 -23.25 -2.30
CA ILE A 614 36.38 -24.32 -2.92
C ILE A 614 35.04 -24.47 -2.19
N GLN A 615 35.04 -24.37 -0.85
CA GLN A 615 33.81 -24.48 -0.06
C GLN A 615 32.87 -23.30 -0.31
N VAL A 616 33.39 -22.06 -0.30
CA VAL A 616 32.62 -20.84 -0.59
C VAL A 616 32.10 -20.86 -2.03
N TRP A 617 32.92 -21.24 -3.00
CA TRP A 617 32.51 -21.37 -4.41
C TRP A 617 31.41 -22.43 -4.60
N THR A 618 31.53 -23.56 -3.91
CA THR A 618 30.48 -24.60 -3.94
C THR A 618 29.16 -24.06 -3.40
N GLN A 619 29.20 -23.34 -2.27
CA GLN A 619 28.02 -22.71 -1.72
C GLN A 619 27.43 -21.65 -2.67
N LEU A 620 28.28 -20.86 -3.33
CA LEU A 620 27.84 -19.90 -4.35
C LEU A 620 27.12 -20.59 -5.52
N GLN A 621 27.63 -21.72 -6.03
CA GLN A 621 26.97 -22.47 -7.10
C GLN A 621 25.62 -23.02 -6.66
N VAL A 622 25.51 -23.45 -5.40
CA VAL A 622 24.24 -23.87 -4.79
C VAL A 622 23.27 -22.70 -4.73
N ASP A 623 23.70 -21.56 -4.21
CA ASP A 623 22.88 -20.34 -4.10
C ASP A 623 22.42 -19.86 -5.50
N LYS A 624 23.30 -19.89 -6.51
CA LYS A 624 22.93 -19.60 -7.92
C LYS A 624 21.87 -20.57 -8.45
N LYS A 625 21.99 -21.88 -8.20
CA LYS A 625 21.01 -22.89 -8.63
C LYS A 625 19.67 -22.76 -7.90
N ILE A 626 19.68 -22.37 -6.62
CA ILE A 626 18.48 -22.04 -5.87
C ILE A 626 17.79 -20.85 -6.52
N GLY A 627 18.52 -19.75 -6.74
CA GLY A 627 17.99 -18.53 -7.36
C GLY A 627 17.42 -18.76 -8.76
N GLU A 628 18.09 -19.54 -9.61
CA GLU A 628 17.59 -19.94 -10.93
C GLU A 628 16.23 -20.67 -10.84
N ARG A 629 16.07 -21.57 -9.86
CA ARG A 629 14.85 -22.37 -9.69
C ARG A 629 13.71 -21.56 -9.08
N GLU A 630 14.01 -20.74 -8.07
CA GLU A 630 13.05 -19.80 -7.48
C GLU A 630 12.52 -18.84 -8.53
N ARG A 631 13.42 -18.24 -9.33
CA ARG A 631 13.06 -17.38 -10.45
C ARG A 631 12.13 -18.08 -11.44
N ALA A 632 12.48 -19.29 -11.88
CA ALA A 632 11.65 -20.05 -12.82
C ALA A 632 10.25 -20.37 -12.26
N LEU A 633 10.16 -20.70 -10.97
CA LEU A 633 8.89 -20.96 -10.29
C LEU A 633 8.03 -19.68 -10.20
N TYR A 634 8.63 -18.55 -9.85
CA TYR A 634 7.92 -17.28 -9.75
C TYR A 634 7.48 -16.78 -11.13
N GLU A 635 8.32 -16.94 -12.16
CA GLU A 635 7.96 -16.67 -13.55
C GLU A 635 6.75 -17.50 -14.00
N GLU A 636 6.70 -18.80 -13.67
CA GLU A 636 5.56 -19.66 -13.99
C GLU A 636 4.27 -19.21 -13.29
N GLN A 637 4.34 -18.89 -11.99
CA GLN A 637 3.19 -18.41 -11.22
C GLN A 637 2.66 -17.08 -11.76
N VAL A 638 3.56 -16.14 -12.10
CA VAL A 638 3.22 -14.85 -12.71
C VAL A 638 2.58 -15.04 -14.09
N GLN A 639 3.08 -15.96 -14.93
CA GLN A 639 2.49 -16.23 -16.24
C GLN A 639 1.06 -16.78 -16.16
N ARG A 640 0.81 -17.73 -15.25
CA ARG A 640 -0.54 -18.27 -15.03
C ARG A 640 -1.51 -17.16 -14.62
N MET A 641 -1.07 -16.31 -13.72
CA MET A 641 -1.83 -15.16 -13.25
C MET A 641 -2.05 -14.12 -14.35
N GLN A 642 -1.06 -13.86 -15.20
CA GLN A 642 -1.24 -12.96 -16.35
C GLN A 642 -2.32 -13.47 -17.32
N SER A 643 -2.42 -14.80 -17.49
CA SER A 643 -3.51 -15.41 -18.26
C SER A 643 -4.86 -15.21 -17.60
N ASP A 644 -4.99 -15.44 -16.29
CA ASP A 644 -6.24 -15.21 -15.55
C ASP A 644 -6.63 -13.73 -15.61
N PHE A 645 -5.70 -12.82 -15.30
CA PHE A 645 -5.90 -11.37 -15.41
C PHE A 645 -6.49 -10.97 -16.77
N LYS A 646 -5.91 -11.45 -17.86
CA LYS A 646 -6.40 -11.14 -19.22
C LYS A 646 -7.81 -11.69 -19.47
N GLN A 647 -8.10 -12.90 -19.00
CA GLN A 647 -9.43 -13.48 -19.08
C GLN A 647 -10.45 -12.65 -18.29
N GLN A 648 -10.11 -12.22 -17.07
CA GLN A 648 -10.98 -11.40 -16.24
C GLN A 648 -11.23 -10.02 -16.87
N MET A 649 -10.19 -9.38 -17.37
CA MET A 649 -10.29 -8.10 -18.08
C MET A 649 -11.18 -8.20 -19.32
N ASN A 650 -11.05 -9.27 -20.11
CA ASN A 650 -11.94 -9.51 -21.26
C ASN A 650 -13.40 -9.70 -20.82
N ASN A 651 -13.65 -10.50 -19.78
CA ASN A 651 -15.00 -10.71 -19.25
C ASN A 651 -15.63 -9.41 -18.73
N ILE A 652 -14.83 -8.53 -18.12
CA ILE A 652 -15.27 -7.20 -17.71
C ILE A 652 -15.56 -6.34 -18.95
N GLY A 653 -14.65 -6.34 -19.93
CA GLY A 653 -14.81 -5.62 -21.19
C GLY A 653 -16.05 -6.04 -21.98
N ASP A 654 -16.43 -7.31 -21.97
CA ASP A 654 -17.65 -7.82 -22.60
C ASP A 654 -18.90 -7.25 -21.91
N LYS A 655 -18.95 -7.32 -20.57
CA LYS A 655 -20.05 -6.73 -19.77
C LYS A 655 -20.12 -5.21 -19.94
N ALA A 656 -18.96 -4.55 -19.96
CA ALA A 656 -18.85 -3.12 -20.14
C ALA A 656 -19.28 -2.70 -21.55
N SER A 657 -19.05 -3.53 -22.56
CA SER A 657 -19.53 -3.26 -23.93
C SER A 657 -21.04 -3.31 -24.03
N VAL A 658 -21.69 -4.26 -23.36
CA VAL A 658 -23.16 -4.30 -23.22
C VAL A 658 -23.65 -3.03 -22.52
N LEU A 659 -23.03 -2.65 -21.40
CA LEU A 659 -23.39 -1.44 -20.67
C LEU A 659 -23.20 -0.17 -21.50
N ARG A 660 -22.09 -0.04 -22.23
CA ARG A 660 -21.82 1.08 -23.14
C ARG A 660 -22.83 1.16 -24.27
N GLU A 661 -23.27 0.03 -24.83
CA GLU A 661 -24.30 0.02 -25.86
C GLU A 661 -25.64 0.49 -25.30
N ILE A 662 -26.02 0.04 -24.10
CA ILE A 662 -27.20 0.54 -23.40
C ILE A 662 -27.08 2.05 -23.15
N MET A 663 -25.92 2.51 -22.66
CA MET A 663 -25.65 3.95 -22.46
C MET A 663 -25.74 4.74 -23.76
N ARG A 664 -25.21 4.20 -24.86
CA ARG A 664 -25.26 4.84 -26.18
C ARG A 664 -26.70 5.04 -26.61
N GLN A 665 -27.53 3.99 -26.51
CA GLN A 665 -28.96 4.08 -26.83
C GLN A 665 -29.68 5.14 -25.99
N ILE A 666 -29.39 5.19 -24.69
CA ILE A 666 -29.94 6.21 -23.78
C ILE A 666 -29.47 7.63 -24.16
N ASN A 667 -28.21 7.77 -24.57
CA ASN A 667 -27.59 9.06 -24.90
C ASN A 667 -28.03 9.60 -26.26
N THR A 668 -28.34 8.73 -27.22
CA THR A 668 -28.74 9.11 -28.58
C THR A 668 -30.25 9.09 -28.81
N ALA A 669 -31.04 8.70 -27.79
CA ALA A 669 -32.49 8.65 -27.88
C ALA A 669 -33.10 10.03 -28.18
N GLU A 670 -34.03 10.09 -29.13
CA GLU A 670 -34.66 11.33 -29.58
C GLU A 670 -35.94 11.66 -28.78
N GLY A 671 -36.44 10.71 -27.98
CA GLY A 671 -37.64 10.85 -27.16
C GLY A 671 -37.56 10.15 -25.79
N GLN A 672 -38.43 10.56 -24.85
CA GLN A 672 -38.47 10.00 -23.49
C GLN A 672 -38.73 8.49 -23.45
N ASP A 673 -39.49 7.95 -24.41
CA ASP A 673 -39.80 6.51 -24.48
C ASP A 673 -38.59 5.65 -24.88
N GLU A 674 -37.72 6.15 -25.75
CA GLU A 674 -36.47 5.46 -26.15
C GLU A 674 -35.43 5.50 -25.03
N VAL A 675 -35.32 6.64 -24.34
CA VAL A 675 -34.52 6.78 -23.11
C VAL A 675 -35.00 5.77 -22.07
N LYS A 676 -36.32 5.69 -21.87
CA LYS A 676 -36.95 4.72 -20.97
C LYS A 676 -36.62 3.29 -21.39
N MET A 677 -36.78 2.90 -22.65
CA MET A 677 -36.43 1.55 -23.14
C MET A 677 -34.98 1.15 -22.86
N GLY A 678 -34.00 2.01 -23.16
CA GLY A 678 -32.59 1.72 -22.83
C GLY A 678 -32.36 1.56 -21.33
N LEU A 679 -33.11 2.28 -20.49
CA LEU A 679 -33.05 2.17 -19.03
C LEU A 679 -33.73 0.90 -18.50
N LEU A 680 -34.82 0.44 -19.14
CA LEU A 680 -35.43 -0.86 -18.84
C LEU A 680 -34.44 -2.01 -19.09
N MET A 681 -33.59 -1.91 -20.11
CA MET A 681 -32.56 -2.93 -20.41
C MET A 681 -31.51 -3.10 -19.29
N LEU A 682 -31.30 -2.07 -18.45
CA LEU A 682 -30.43 -2.19 -17.26
C LEU A 682 -31.10 -2.93 -16.10
N ALA A 683 -32.43 -2.80 -16.00
CA ALA A 683 -33.24 -3.42 -14.96
C ALA A 683 -33.71 -4.85 -15.33
N ASP A 684 -33.81 -5.17 -16.62
CA ASP A 684 -34.31 -6.45 -17.16
C ASP A 684 -33.42 -7.67 -16.84
N VAL A 685 -32.29 -7.48 -16.16
CA VAL A 685 -31.59 -8.58 -15.48
C VAL A 685 -32.47 -9.18 -14.35
N GLY A 686 -33.51 -8.48 -13.89
CA GLY A 686 -34.42 -8.87 -12.82
C GLY A 686 -35.84 -9.34 -13.19
N ASN A 687 -36.24 -9.40 -14.48
CA ASN A 687 -37.58 -9.85 -14.92
C ASN A 687 -38.79 -9.16 -14.23
N ILE A 688 -38.77 -7.83 -14.03
CA ILE A 688 -39.92 -7.10 -13.47
C ILE A 688 -40.83 -6.62 -14.60
N HIS A 689 -41.95 -7.31 -14.81
CA HIS A 689 -43.03 -6.88 -15.70
C HIS A 689 -44.33 -6.72 -14.91
N ILE A 690 -45.03 -5.60 -15.09
CA ILE A 690 -46.31 -5.32 -14.44
C ILE A 690 -47.41 -5.28 -15.49
N SER A 691 -48.32 -6.26 -15.43
CA SER A 691 -49.49 -6.31 -16.28
C SER A 691 -50.61 -5.38 -15.77
N ALA A 692 -51.61 -5.11 -16.61
CA ALA A 692 -52.80 -4.36 -16.21
C ALA A 692 -53.56 -5.04 -15.05
N GLN A 693 -53.58 -6.37 -15.01
CA GLN A 693 -54.16 -7.14 -13.91
C GLN A 693 -53.38 -6.94 -12.62
N ASP A 694 -52.04 -6.86 -12.70
CA ASP A 694 -51.20 -6.62 -11.52
C ASP A 694 -51.45 -5.25 -10.91
N ILE A 695 -51.72 -4.23 -11.75
CA ILE A 695 -52.13 -2.89 -11.30
C ILE A 695 -53.48 -2.97 -10.59
N GLU A 696 -54.47 -3.65 -11.18
CA GLU A 696 -55.79 -3.82 -10.56
C GLU A 696 -55.69 -4.56 -9.22
N ASP A 697 -54.89 -5.62 -9.15
CA ASP A 697 -54.66 -6.38 -7.93
C ASP A 697 -53.91 -5.58 -6.86
N LEU A 698 -52.97 -4.72 -7.25
CA LEU A 698 -52.28 -3.78 -6.35
C LEU A 698 -53.24 -2.73 -5.78
N LEU A 699 -54.10 -2.16 -6.61
CA LEU A 699 -55.10 -1.16 -6.21
C LEU A 699 -56.15 -1.75 -5.26
N ASN A 700 -56.52 -3.00 -5.49
CA ASN A 700 -57.48 -3.75 -4.67
C ASN A 700 -56.85 -4.38 -3.43
N GLY A 701 -55.52 -4.33 -3.28
CA GLY A 701 -54.79 -4.91 -2.15
C GLY A 701 -54.69 -6.43 -2.16
N SER A 702 -54.98 -7.08 -3.30
CA SER A 702 -54.86 -8.53 -3.48
C SER A 702 -53.44 -8.98 -3.90
N LYS A 703 -52.57 -8.04 -4.29
CA LYS A 703 -51.16 -8.28 -4.61
C LYS A 703 -50.23 -7.37 -3.80
N THR A 704 -49.11 -7.93 -3.36
CA THR A 704 -48.01 -7.20 -2.70
C THR A 704 -46.74 -7.32 -3.54
N LEU A 705 -46.01 -6.22 -3.70
CA LEU A 705 -44.68 -6.20 -4.32
C LEU A 705 -43.61 -5.92 -3.27
N GLU A 706 -42.53 -6.69 -3.35
CA GLU A 706 -41.32 -6.46 -2.57
C GLU A 706 -40.31 -5.69 -3.42
N ILE A 707 -39.86 -4.53 -2.91
CA ILE A 707 -38.89 -3.63 -3.55
C ILE A 707 -37.56 -3.63 -2.82
#